data_AF-A0AA39D6N6-F1
#
_entry.id   AF-A0AA39D6N6-F1
#
_cell.length_a   1.000
_cell.length_b   1.000
_cell.length_c   1.000
_cell.angle_alpha   90.00
_cell.angle_beta   90.00
_cell.angle_gamma   90.00
#
_symmetry.space_group_name_H-M   'P 1'
#
loop_
_entity.id
_entity.type
_entity.pdbx_description
1 polymer ?
#
loop_
_entity_poly.entity_id
_entity_poly.type
_entity_poly.pdbx_seq_one_letter_code
_entity_poly.pdbx_strand_id
1 'polypeptide(L)'
;MAEYQQHLHLLRHYELRLLRCTTATQQQQAPPPQSHAATPLLTTIIDTLDLIEAGRYAEVLSSDATRNVFRLKDEFFSQFSDDSVDCADRFYSELMNRVDSFLVDESVNEVERGFRTVMVMCVAVSAFLGFTQCNLTGPLDGLPLSPLHANAFKEWENWARIQLMSSGSDLFGKTYNLQYIVFAKMLLMRTKDLLFEGSFTSMNGVRSISWWLARVILFQQRVLDERSSSLFDLLQVFMGETFHHFGTLEKVSNYWGAELHEEELSSIVSMLHLEAGILEHTYGRVDSSRLHFESAEVASGLQLSVTGVLGFRTVHQEEPKAQLVLVANTSMLNSGDTCLSTSPELPTNASIIGENNSLVHQNGKGEASDVLMTPRLLQNDNPGIGAQGTQNGGTAAVPLNAIQQGVILAQCLLIEKSTRHDEMQRWEMAPFIEAIDSQQSLNFIIRCCSDILRIRWESTRGRTKERALLMMDKLVQGIYACSPGVAQRINFCYGVYLPTIHALRKEYGELLVSCGLIGEAIKIFEDIELWNNLIDCYCLLGKKAAAVELIKARLSEMPSDPRLWCSLGDVTNDDACYEKALEVSNNRSARAKRSLARSAYNRGDYETSKILWESAMALNSLYPDGWFALGAAALKARDIEKALDGFTRAVQLDPENGEAWNNIACLHMIKKKSKESFIAFKEALKFKIDSELLERITLEMEKRTSTRHPVSSEAANDDNCTKSTHPSDSNVIHVGDLMSSESGVGISRETENLVEMLGKVLQKIVRSGGRADIWGLYARWHKLKGDLTMCSEALLKQVRSYQGSDMWKDRDRFKKFAHASLELCNVYMEISSSTGSRRELLAAEMHLKNIVKQAESFSDTEEFKDVQACLVEVKMKLESKSLPT
;
A
#
# COMPACT_ATOMS: atom_id res chain seq x y z
N MET A 1 -39.81 -18.11 29.81
CA MET A 1 -38.72 -18.78 29.05
C MET A 1 -38.98 -18.76 27.54
N ALA A 2 -40.12 -19.26 27.04
CA ALA A 2 -40.43 -19.23 25.60
C ALA A 2 -40.54 -17.80 25.03
N GLU A 3 -41.29 -16.91 25.69
CA GLU A 3 -41.37 -15.49 25.28
C GLU A 3 -40.00 -14.79 25.31
N TYR A 4 -39.17 -15.09 26.31
CA TYR A 4 -37.82 -14.52 26.42
C TYR A 4 -36.90 -14.97 25.27
N GLN A 5 -36.95 -16.25 24.91
CA GLN A 5 -36.21 -16.78 23.75
C GLN A 5 -36.68 -16.18 22.42
N GLN A 6 -37.98 -15.90 22.29
CA GLN A 6 -38.56 -15.26 21.11
C GLN A 6 -38.11 -13.79 20.98
N HIS A 7 -38.09 -13.02 22.07
CA HIS A 7 -37.57 -11.65 22.05
C HIS A 7 -36.07 -11.60 21.77
N LEU A 8 -35.31 -12.58 22.29
CA LEU A 8 -33.87 -12.71 22.01
C LEU A 8 -33.61 -13.00 20.53
N HIS A 9 -34.40 -13.90 19.92
CA HIS A 9 -34.32 -14.16 18.49
C HIS A 9 -34.61 -12.90 17.68
N LEU A 10 -35.65 -12.15 18.04
CA LEU A 10 -35.99 -10.90 17.36
C LEU A 10 -34.91 -9.81 17.50
N LEU A 11 -34.24 -9.73 18.66
CA LEU A 11 -33.13 -8.82 18.86
C LEU A 11 -31.95 -9.14 17.91
N ARG A 12 -31.59 -10.43 17.82
CA ARG A 12 -30.53 -10.92 16.92
C ARG A 12 -30.89 -10.72 15.45
N HIS A 13 -32.18 -10.82 15.13
CA HIS A 13 -32.70 -10.53 13.80
C HIS A 13 -32.44 -9.09 13.37
N TYR A 14 -32.80 -8.13 14.23
CA TYR A 14 -32.59 -6.71 13.93
C TYR A 14 -31.11 -6.34 13.83
N GLU A 15 -30.28 -6.95 14.68
CA GLU A 15 -28.83 -6.83 14.58
C GLU A 15 -28.28 -7.36 13.24
N LEU A 16 -28.75 -8.53 12.80
CA LEU A 16 -28.35 -9.13 11.52
C LEU A 16 -28.81 -8.29 10.33
N ARG A 17 -30.03 -7.74 10.37
CA ARG A 17 -30.55 -6.79 9.35
C ARG A 17 -29.64 -5.57 9.20
N LEU A 18 -29.19 -5.00 10.33
CA LEU A 18 -28.28 -3.86 10.30
C LEU A 18 -26.95 -4.21 9.63
N LEU A 19 -26.38 -5.38 9.90
CA LEU A 19 -25.17 -5.86 9.22
C LEU A 19 -25.38 -6.13 7.73
N ARG A 20 -26.53 -6.70 7.35
CA ARG A 20 -26.92 -6.99 5.95
C ARG A 20 -26.92 -5.76 5.05
N CYS A 21 -27.12 -4.57 5.61
CA CYS A 21 -26.98 -3.30 4.90
C CYS A 21 -25.60 -3.08 4.26
N THR A 22 -24.58 -3.86 4.67
CA THR A 22 -23.19 -3.73 4.18
C THR A 22 -22.66 -4.97 3.48
N THR A 23 -23.37 -6.11 3.49
CA THR A 23 -22.86 -7.42 3.02
C THR A 23 -23.64 -8.02 1.85
N ALA A 24 -24.66 -7.33 1.32
CA ALA A 24 -25.80 -7.90 0.60
C ALA A 24 -25.53 -9.11 -0.33
N THR A 25 -26.10 -10.26 0.06
CA THR A 25 -26.55 -11.37 -0.79
C THR A 25 -27.95 -11.06 -1.36
N GLN A 26 -28.25 -11.52 -2.58
CA GLN A 26 -29.50 -11.22 -3.28
C GLN A 26 -30.76 -11.52 -2.44
N GLN A 27 -31.72 -10.59 -2.46
CA GLN A 27 -33.00 -10.68 -1.76
C GLN A 27 -33.89 -11.82 -2.30
N GLN A 28 -34.25 -12.76 -1.43
CA GLN A 28 -35.67 -13.08 -1.23
C GLN A 28 -35.97 -12.71 0.22
N GLN A 29 -36.73 -11.63 0.42
CA GLN A 29 -37.25 -11.27 1.74
C GLN A 29 -38.07 -12.45 2.26
N ALA A 30 -37.57 -13.17 3.26
CA ALA A 30 -38.45 -13.91 4.13
C ALA A 30 -39.38 -12.87 4.79
N PRO A 31 -40.71 -13.04 4.72
CA PRO A 31 -41.62 -12.12 5.39
C PRO A 31 -41.24 -12.06 6.89
N PRO A 32 -41.28 -10.88 7.52
CA PRO A 32 -41.01 -10.78 8.95
C PRO A 32 -41.90 -11.79 9.69
N PRO A 33 -41.39 -12.49 10.72
CA PRO A 33 -42.18 -13.46 11.46
C PRO A 33 -43.46 -12.79 11.95
N GLN A 34 -44.60 -13.21 11.42
CA GLN A 34 -45.89 -12.71 11.86
C GLN A 34 -46.12 -13.17 13.30
N SER A 35 -46.03 -12.27 14.28
CA SER A 35 -46.65 -12.50 15.58
C SER A 35 -47.15 -11.23 16.25
N HIS A 36 -48.32 -11.40 16.86
CA HIS A 36 -49.26 -10.42 17.39
C HIS A 36 -48.72 -9.47 18.48
N ALA A 37 -49.35 -8.28 18.57
CA ALA A 37 -49.14 -7.20 19.52
C ALA A 37 -47.72 -6.58 19.51
N ALA A 38 -47.32 -5.98 18.37
CA ALA A 38 -46.10 -5.20 18.29
C ALA A 38 -46.17 -4.01 19.27
N THR A 39 -45.22 -3.96 20.22
CA THR A 39 -45.05 -2.76 21.04
C THR A 39 -44.64 -1.59 20.13
N PRO A 40 -44.99 -0.34 20.47
CA PRO A 40 -44.66 0.83 19.64
C PRO A 40 -43.15 0.99 19.39
N LEU A 41 -42.30 0.46 20.28
CA LEU A 41 -40.85 0.46 20.09
C LEU A 41 -40.43 -0.47 18.94
N LEU A 42 -41.02 -1.66 18.83
CA LEU A 42 -40.67 -2.64 17.79
C LEU A 42 -41.04 -2.14 16.39
N THR A 43 -42.20 -1.50 16.23
CA THR A 43 -42.59 -0.91 14.93
C THR A 43 -41.63 0.21 14.54
N THR A 44 -41.25 1.06 15.49
CA THR A 44 -40.27 2.12 15.25
C THR A 44 -38.89 1.56 14.83
N ILE A 45 -38.46 0.42 15.38
CA ILE A 45 -37.20 -0.23 14.98
C ILE A 45 -37.30 -0.76 13.54
N ILE A 46 -38.42 -1.38 13.17
CA ILE A 46 -38.63 -1.88 11.82
C ILE A 46 -38.63 -0.72 10.81
N ASP A 47 -39.39 0.34 11.08
CA ASP A 47 -39.47 1.51 10.20
C ASP A 47 -38.09 2.18 10.01
N THR A 48 -37.29 2.27 11.09
CA THR A 48 -35.92 2.80 11.00
C THR A 48 -34.99 1.90 10.21
N LEU A 49 -35.04 0.57 10.40
CA LEU A 49 -34.25 -0.38 9.62
C LEU A 49 -34.62 -0.35 8.13
N ASP A 50 -35.92 -0.25 7.80
CA ASP A 50 -36.39 -0.15 6.42
C ASP A 50 -35.84 1.10 5.72
N LEU A 51 -35.78 2.24 6.44
CA LEU A 51 -35.16 3.47 5.93
C LEU A 51 -33.64 3.32 5.73
N ILE A 52 -32.94 2.62 6.63
CA ILE A 52 -31.49 2.35 6.49
C ILE A 52 -31.22 1.45 5.29
N GLU A 53 -31.99 0.37 5.14
CA GLU A 53 -31.90 -0.57 4.01
C GLU A 53 -32.21 0.12 2.67
N ALA A 54 -33.10 1.11 2.65
CA ALA A 54 -33.38 1.94 1.49
C ALA A 54 -32.31 3.02 1.21
N GLY A 55 -31.34 3.22 2.11
CA GLY A 55 -30.30 4.25 1.99
C GLY A 55 -30.77 5.67 2.34
N ARG A 56 -31.87 5.82 3.07
CA ARG A 56 -32.48 7.11 3.45
C ARG A 56 -32.00 7.57 4.84
N TYR A 57 -30.69 7.74 4.99
CA TYR A 57 -30.06 8.00 6.30
C TYR A 57 -30.47 9.33 6.96
N ALA A 58 -30.63 10.38 6.17
CA ALA A 58 -31.07 11.69 6.66
C ALA A 58 -32.45 11.61 7.33
N GLU A 59 -33.34 10.78 6.80
CA GLU A 59 -34.70 10.64 7.30
C GLU A 59 -34.73 9.94 8.65
N VAL A 60 -33.89 8.93 8.85
CA VAL A 60 -33.71 8.27 10.15
C VAL A 60 -33.28 9.30 11.20
N LEU A 61 -32.31 10.14 10.88
CA LEU A 61 -31.82 11.17 11.81
C LEU A 61 -32.89 12.24 12.11
N SER A 62 -33.77 12.53 11.16
CA SER A 62 -34.91 13.45 11.37
C SER A 62 -36.16 12.79 11.98
N SER A 63 -36.18 11.46 12.12
CA SER A 63 -37.36 10.70 12.51
C SER A 63 -37.76 10.87 13.98
N ASP A 64 -39.01 10.55 14.29
CA ASP A 64 -39.51 10.52 15.67
C ASP A 64 -38.76 9.48 16.54
N ALA A 65 -38.17 8.45 15.92
CA ALA A 65 -37.31 7.49 16.62
C ALA A 65 -36.09 8.19 17.25
N THR A 66 -35.40 9.02 16.47
CA THR A 66 -34.24 9.80 16.92
C THR A 66 -34.65 10.82 17.98
N ARG A 67 -35.79 11.49 17.78
CA ARG A 67 -36.35 12.41 18.79
C ARG A 67 -36.64 11.72 20.12
N ASN A 68 -37.14 10.48 20.08
CA ASN A 68 -37.41 9.68 21.28
C ASN A 68 -36.12 9.25 22.01
N VAL A 69 -35.09 8.81 21.27
CA VAL A 69 -33.78 8.43 21.84
C VAL A 69 -33.18 9.57 22.66
N PHE A 70 -33.21 10.79 22.12
CA PHE A 70 -32.61 11.96 22.76
C PHE A 70 -33.60 12.80 23.59
N ARG A 71 -34.89 12.41 23.63
CA ARG A 71 -35.97 13.18 24.28
C ARG A 71 -35.95 14.65 23.85
N LEU A 72 -35.81 14.89 22.54
CA LEU A 72 -35.69 16.23 21.97
C LEU A 72 -37.02 16.97 22.05
N LYS A 73 -36.98 18.21 22.55
CA LYS A 73 -38.07 19.19 22.51
C LYS A 73 -37.59 20.41 21.74
N ASP A 74 -38.49 21.18 21.15
CA ASP A 74 -38.11 22.36 20.35
C ASP A 74 -37.28 23.40 21.15
N GLU A 75 -37.47 23.47 22.47
CA GLU A 75 -36.69 24.30 23.40
C GLU A 75 -35.24 23.82 23.63
N PHE A 76 -34.88 22.60 23.20
CA PHE A 76 -33.53 22.07 23.38
C PHE A 76 -32.53 22.81 22.50
N PHE A 77 -32.87 23.03 21.23
CA PHE A 77 -31.96 23.66 20.26
C PHE A 77 -31.75 25.16 20.52
N SER A 78 -32.69 25.84 21.18
CA SER A 78 -32.55 27.26 21.51
C SER A 78 -31.46 27.54 22.55
N GLN A 79 -31.06 26.53 23.33
CA GLN A 79 -29.97 26.61 24.30
C GLN A 79 -28.58 26.62 23.64
N PHE A 80 -28.49 26.24 22.37
CA PHE A 80 -27.24 26.04 21.62
C PHE A 80 -27.24 26.85 20.31
N SER A 81 -27.36 28.17 20.43
CA SER A 81 -27.41 29.11 19.30
C SER A 81 -26.05 29.74 18.94
N ASP A 82 -25.01 29.45 19.71
CA ASP A 82 -23.66 30.03 19.55
C ASP A 82 -22.75 29.18 18.65
N ASP A 83 -22.04 29.82 17.71
CA ASP A 83 -21.05 29.18 16.82
C ASP A 83 -19.68 29.17 17.50
N SER A 84 -19.54 28.33 18.53
CA SER A 84 -18.28 28.14 19.27
C SER A 84 -17.99 26.66 19.52
N VAL A 85 -16.69 26.32 19.57
CA VAL A 85 -16.20 24.96 19.86
C VAL A 85 -16.74 24.46 21.21
N ASP A 86 -16.81 25.32 22.22
CA ASP A 86 -17.35 24.99 23.55
C ASP A 86 -18.87 24.76 23.53
N CYS A 87 -19.60 25.42 22.62
CA CYS A 87 -21.03 25.17 22.44
C CYS A 87 -21.26 23.79 21.81
N ALA A 88 -20.47 23.42 20.81
CA ALA A 88 -20.53 22.08 20.21
C ALA A 88 -20.24 20.98 21.24
N ASP A 89 -19.18 21.16 22.03
CA ASP A 89 -18.80 20.18 23.07
C ASP A 89 -19.91 19.98 24.11
N ARG A 90 -20.52 21.07 24.60
CA ARG A 90 -21.67 21.00 25.52
C ARG A 90 -22.89 20.33 24.88
N PHE A 91 -23.18 20.63 23.61
CA PHE A 91 -24.30 20.04 22.88
C PHE A 91 -24.16 18.52 22.77
N TYR A 92 -23.02 18.03 22.28
CA TYR A 92 -22.79 16.59 22.13
C TYR A 92 -22.67 15.86 23.48
N SER A 93 -22.11 16.50 24.50
CA SER A 93 -22.05 15.93 25.86
C SER A 93 -23.45 15.76 26.46
N GLU A 94 -24.32 16.75 26.30
CA GLU A 94 -25.71 16.68 26.77
C GLU A 94 -26.51 15.60 26.00
N LEU A 95 -26.24 15.41 24.71
CA LEU A 95 -26.82 14.30 23.94
C LEU A 95 -26.41 12.93 24.52
N MET A 96 -25.15 12.76 24.91
CA MET A 96 -24.70 11.50 25.54
C MET A 96 -25.37 11.25 26.88
N ASN A 97 -25.52 12.28 27.74
CA ASN A 97 -26.25 12.16 29.01
C ASN A 97 -27.72 11.71 28.80
N ARG A 98 -28.35 12.14 27.71
CA ARG A 98 -29.72 11.75 27.35
C ARG A 98 -29.80 10.31 26.89
N VAL A 99 -28.78 9.83 26.16
CA VAL A 99 -28.65 8.41 25.78
C VAL A 99 -28.49 7.54 27.02
N ASP A 100 -27.69 7.98 28.00
CA ASP A 100 -27.54 7.27 29.27
C ASP A 100 -28.90 7.13 29.98
N SER A 101 -29.66 8.23 30.08
CA SER A 101 -31.00 8.22 30.68
C SER A 101 -32.00 7.36 29.90
N PHE A 102 -31.83 7.21 28.58
CA PHE A 102 -32.66 6.37 27.74
C PHE A 102 -32.36 4.87 27.91
N LEU A 103 -31.09 4.51 28.08
CA LEU A 103 -30.63 3.12 28.20
C LEU A 103 -30.68 2.57 29.64
N VAL A 104 -30.35 3.37 30.65
CA VAL A 104 -30.18 2.96 32.06
C VAL A 104 -31.44 3.22 32.90
N ASP A 105 -32.58 3.47 32.27
CA ASP A 105 -33.85 3.68 32.97
C ASP A 105 -34.20 2.45 33.84
N GLU A 106 -34.15 2.61 35.17
CA GLU A 106 -34.34 1.51 36.14
C GLU A 106 -35.72 0.84 36.03
N SER A 107 -36.70 1.53 35.44
CA SER A 107 -38.04 1.02 35.21
C SER A 107 -38.15 -0.02 34.09
N VAL A 108 -37.07 -0.25 33.33
CA VAL A 108 -37.08 -0.98 32.06
C VAL A 108 -36.45 -2.36 32.18
N ASN A 109 -37.15 -3.38 31.68
CA ASN A 109 -36.69 -4.79 31.66
C ASN A 109 -35.47 -4.99 30.74
N GLU A 110 -34.61 -5.98 31.03
CA GLU A 110 -33.40 -6.28 30.25
C GLU A 110 -33.65 -6.46 28.74
N VAL A 111 -34.78 -7.09 28.38
CA VAL A 111 -35.18 -7.32 26.98
C VAL A 111 -35.45 -5.99 26.26
N GLU A 112 -36.15 -5.06 26.91
CA GLU A 112 -36.44 -3.75 26.35
C GLU A 112 -35.16 -2.89 26.26
N ARG A 113 -34.24 -3.02 27.21
CA ARG A 113 -32.90 -2.39 27.12
C ARG A 113 -32.12 -2.87 25.88
N GLY A 114 -32.25 -4.15 25.52
CA GLY A 114 -31.70 -4.67 24.27
C GLY A 114 -32.26 -3.98 23.03
N PHE A 115 -33.59 -3.83 22.94
CA PHE A 115 -34.24 -3.14 21.82
C PHE A 115 -33.88 -1.64 21.77
N ARG A 116 -33.79 -0.97 22.93
CA ARG A 116 -33.31 0.42 23.01
C ARG A 116 -31.86 0.55 22.55
N THR A 117 -31.01 -0.43 22.86
CA THR A 117 -29.61 -0.50 22.38
C THR A 117 -29.58 -0.59 20.86
N VAL A 118 -30.38 -1.48 20.26
CA VAL A 118 -30.47 -1.60 18.79
C VAL A 118 -30.97 -0.30 18.16
N MET A 119 -31.92 0.40 18.79
CA MET A 119 -32.38 1.71 18.31
C MET A 119 -31.25 2.75 18.28
N VAL A 120 -30.49 2.87 19.37
CA VAL A 120 -29.33 3.78 19.43
C VAL A 120 -28.28 3.40 18.37
N MET A 121 -28.05 2.10 18.16
CA MET A 121 -27.17 1.61 17.10
C MET A 121 -27.70 1.95 15.71
N CYS A 122 -29.02 1.86 15.45
CA CYS A 122 -29.60 2.24 14.16
C CYS A 122 -29.36 3.73 13.86
N VAL A 123 -29.53 4.61 14.85
CA VAL A 123 -29.24 6.05 14.72
C VAL A 123 -27.75 6.29 14.45
N ALA A 124 -26.87 5.64 15.23
CA ALA A 124 -25.43 5.79 15.07
C ALA A 124 -24.91 5.25 13.72
N VAL A 125 -25.39 4.08 13.30
CA VAL A 125 -25.05 3.46 12.01
C VAL A 125 -25.62 4.29 10.85
N SER A 126 -26.81 4.89 10.98
CA SER A 126 -27.34 5.82 9.96
C SER A 126 -26.43 7.03 9.78
N ALA A 127 -25.95 7.64 10.87
CA ALA A 127 -25.01 8.75 10.79
C ALA A 127 -23.69 8.31 10.14
N PHE A 128 -23.17 7.13 10.52
CA PHE A 128 -21.94 6.59 9.94
C PHE A 128 -22.08 6.26 8.45
N LEU A 129 -23.16 5.59 8.03
CA LEU A 129 -23.41 5.26 6.63
C LEU A 129 -23.66 6.52 5.78
N GLY A 130 -24.32 7.54 6.33
CA GLY A 130 -24.43 8.85 5.68
C GLY A 130 -23.05 9.50 5.47
N PHE A 131 -22.16 9.43 6.47
CA PHE A 131 -20.78 9.89 6.31
C PHE A 131 -20.01 9.09 5.24
N THR A 132 -20.17 7.77 5.23
CA THR A 132 -19.57 6.87 4.22
C THR A 132 -20.09 7.18 2.81
N GLN A 133 -21.38 7.49 2.66
CA GLN A 133 -21.95 7.96 1.40
C GLN A 133 -21.23 9.22 0.89
N CYS A 134 -21.09 10.24 1.74
CA CYS A 134 -20.46 11.52 1.35
C CYS A 134 -18.95 11.43 1.10
N ASN A 135 -18.24 10.46 1.67
CA ASN A 135 -16.77 10.47 1.68
C ASN A 135 -16.13 9.22 1.02
N LEU A 136 -16.90 8.19 0.69
CA LEU A 136 -16.39 6.93 0.13
C LEU A 136 -17.14 6.48 -1.14
N THR A 137 -18.48 6.42 -1.11
CA THR A 137 -19.25 5.70 -2.15
C THR A 137 -20.03 6.60 -3.11
N GLY A 138 -20.43 7.80 -2.67
CA GLY A 138 -21.33 8.70 -3.38
C GLY A 138 -22.76 8.17 -3.52
N PRO A 139 -23.69 8.94 -4.12
CA PRO A 139 -23.57 10.35 -4.51
C PRO A 139 -23.52 11.30 -3.31
N LEU A 140 -22.97 12.50 -3.52
CA LEU A 140 -22.73 13.50 -2.46
C LEU A 140 -24.01 14.25 -1.99
N ASP A 141 -25.05 14.25 -2.81
CA ASP A 141 -26.27 15.01 -2.55
C ASP A 141 -27.21 14.28 -1.58
N GLY A 142 -27.90 15.04 -0.72
CA GLY A 142 -29.04 14.54 0.08
C GLY A 142 -28.85 14.48 1.60
N LEU A 143 -27.69 14.88 2.14
CA LEU A 143 -27.45 14.92 3.60
C LEU A 143 -27.33 16.36 4.11
N PRO A 144 -27.96 16.70 5.24
CA PRO A 144 -27.77 18.00 5.87
C PRO A 144 -26.35 18.17 6.41
N LEU A 145 -25.96 19.42 6.69
CA LEU A 145 -24.62 19.77 7.17
C LEU A 145 -24.34 19.26 8.60
N SER A 146 -25.37 18.99 9.40
CA SER A 146 -25.23 18.37 10.71
C SER A 146 -26.24 17.25 10.90
N PRO A 147 -25.92 16.23 11.73
CA PRO A 147 -26.76 15.05 11.89
C PRO A 147 -28.11 15.35 12.56
N LEU A 148 -28.20 16.36 13.43
CA LEU A 148 -29.42 16.65 14.20
C LEU A 148 -29.85 18.12 14.18
N HIS A 149 -28.90 19.04 14.01
CA HIS A 149 -29.14 20.49 14.06
C HIS A 149 -29.24 21.07 12.65
N ALA A 150 -30.20 21.97 12.43
CA ALA A 150 -30.46 22.58 11.12
C ALA A 150 -29.45 23.68 10.75
N ASN A 151 -28.74 24.27 11.73
CA ASN A 151 -27.80 25.36 11.46
C ASN A 151 -26.42 24.83 11.07
N ALA A 152 -25.86 25.42 10.02
CA ALA A 152 -24.51 25.15 9.54
C ALA A 152 -23.48 26.05 10.25
N PHE A 153 -23.02 25.60 11.42
CA PHE A 153 -22.01 26.30 12.23
C PHE A 153 -20.59 25.89 11.83
N LYS A 154 -19.73 26.87 11.56
CA LYS A 154 -18.36 26.61 11.06
C LYS A 154 -17.44 26.12 12.18
N GLU A 155 -17.57 26.67 13.38
CA GLU A 155 -16.74 26.27 14.53
C GLU A 155 -17.14 24.87 15.05
N TRP A 156 -18.36 24.42 14.77
CA TRP A 156 -18.78 23.05 15.10
C TRP A 156 -18.12 22.01 14.19
N GLU A 157 -17.91 22.33 12.91
CA GLU A 157 -17.08 21.50 12.02
C GLU A 157 -15.61 21.52 12.44
N ASN A 158 -15.10 22.68 12.90
CA ASN A 158 -13.76 22.78 13.48
C ASN A 158 -13.62 21.93 14.77
N TRP A 159 -14.64 21.93 15.64
CA TRP A 159 -14.72 21.03 16.80
C TRP A 159 -14.65 19.57 16.36
N ALA A 160 -15.44 19.17 15.35
CA ALA A 160 -15.43 17.79 14.84
C ALA A 160 -14.06 17.40 14.26
N ARG A 161 -13.39 18.31 13.55
CA ARG A 161 -12.00 18.13 13.12
C ARG A 161 -11.07 17.86 14.31
N ILE A 162 -11.13 18.67 15.36
CA ILE A 162 -10.31 18.51 16.56
C ILE A 162 -10.55 17.14 17.23
N GLN A 163 -11.80 16.66 17.29
CA GLN A 163 -12.14 15.35 17.86
C GLN A 163 -11.63 14.16 17.03
N LEU A 164 -11.47 14.34 15.72
CA LEU A 164 -10.97 13.30 14.82
C LEU A 164 -9.44 13.26 14.73
N MET A 165 -8.76 14.38 15.00
CA MET A 165 -7.30 14.44 15.08
C MET A 165 -6.77 13.45 16.13
N SER A 166 -5.66 12.78 15.81
CA SER A 166 -5.08 11.75 16.68
C SER A 166 -3.57 11.65 16.46
N SER A 167 -2.82 11.44 17.55
CA SER A 167 -1.35 11.27 17.52
C SER A 167 -0.60 12.32 16.71
N GLY A 168 -1.05 13.59 16.77
CA GLY A 168 -0.41 14.70 16.05
C GLY A 168 -0.64 14.72 14.52
N SER A 169 -1.47 13.82 13.99
CA SER A 169 -1.94 13.84 12.60
C SER A 169 -3.20 14.68 12.47
N ASP A 170 -3.25 15.44 11.37
CA ASP A 170 -4.43 16.20 10.95
C ASP A 170 -5.24 15.39 9.92
N LEU A 171 -6.38 15.95 9.50
CA LEU A 171 -7.22 15.40 8.44
C LEU A 171 -6.58 15.60 7.07
N PHE A 172 -6.79 14.60 6.22
CA PHE A 172 -6.38 14.56 4.83
C PHE A 172 -7.39 15.30 3.95
N GLY A 173 -7.00 16.47 3.44
CA GLY A 173 -7.83 17.29 2.57
C GLY A 173 -9.11 17.80 3.24
N LYS A 174 -10.04 18.30 2.41
CA LYS A 174 -11.36 18.76 2.81
C LYS A 174 -12.33 17.59 2.87
N THR A 175 -12.70 17.16 4.05
CA THR A 175 -13.71 16.12 4.25
C THR A 175 -15.05 16.74 4.63
N TYR A 176 -16.13 16.13 4.13
CA TYR A 176 -17.48 16.68 4.30
C TYR A 176 -18.19 16.03 5.47
N ASN A 177 -18.97 16.82 6.22
CA ASN A 177 -19.88 16.37 7.28
C ASN A 177 -19.17 15.62 8.44
N LEU A 178 -18.06 16.15 8.97
CA LEU A 178 -17.27 15.48 10.02
C LEU A 178 -18.06 15.20 11.29
N GLN A 179 -19.05 16.04 11.57
CA GLN A 179 -19.93 15.85 12.73
C GLN A 179 -20.62 14.48 12.73
N TYR A 180 -20.91 13.89 11.57
CA TYR A 180 -21.59 12.60 11.47
C TYR A 180 -20.75 11.44 12.03
N ILE A 181 -19.46 11.39 11.68
CA ILE A 181 -18.56 10.34 12.16
C ILE A 181 -18.24 10.51 13.65
N VAL A 182 -18.07 11.75 14.13
CA VAL A 182 -17.87 12.02 15.56
C VAL A 182 -19.11 11.61 16.35
N PHE A 183 -20.29 11.99 15.89
CA PHE A 183 -21.55 11.63 16.51
C PHE A 183 -21.76 10.10 16.57
N ALA A 184 -21.55 9.40 15.45
CA ALA A 184 -21.64 7.94 15.40
C ALA A 184 -20.65 7.27 16.36
N LYS A 185 -19.40 7.75 16.39
CA LYS A 185 -18.35 7.25 17.30
C LYS A 185 -18.75 7.45 18.76
N MET A 186 -19.19 8.64 19.14
CA MET A 186 -19.60 8.94 20.53
C MET A 186 -20.76 8.04 20.97
N LEU A 187 -21.79 7.87 20.13
CA LEU A 187 -22.92 7.01 20.43
C LEU A 187 -22.53 5.55 20.62
N LEU A 188 -21.74 4.99 19.69
CA LEU A 188 -21.34 3.59 19.76
C LEU A 188 -20.39 3.33 20.95
N MET A 189 -19.43 4.24 21.20
CA MET A 189 -18.52 4.13 22.35
C MET A 189 -19.31 4.21 23.65
N ARG A 190 -20.18 5.21 23.81
CA ARG A 190 -20.97 5.36 25.04
C ARG A 190 -21.91 4.19 25.27
N THR A 191 -22.57 3.71 24.22
CA THR A 191 -23.44 2.53 24.29
C THR A 191 -22.63 1.29 24.68
N LYS A 192 -21.42 1.12 24.13
CA LYS A 192 -20.52 0.04 24.53
C LYS A 192 -20.17 0.16 26.01
N ASP A 193 -19.67 1.30 26.48
CA ASP A 193 -19.26 1.50 27.88
C ASP A 193 -20.38 1.15 28.87
N LEU A 194 -21.61 1.57 28.59
CA LEU A 194 -22.78 1.25 29.41
C LEU A 194 -23.12 -0.25 29.42
N LEU A 195 -22.92 -0.95 28.30
CA LEU A 195 -23.10 -2.40 28.24
C LEU A 195 -22.05 -3.16 29.07
N PHE A 196 -20.86 -2.58 29.29
CA PHE A 196 -19.79 -3.17 30.10
C PHE A 196 -19.85 -2.76 31.59
N GLU A 197 -20.23 -1.51 31.90
CA GLU A 197 -20.36 -0.98 33.27
C GLU A 197 -21.65 -1.45 33.98
N GLY A 198 -22.70 -1.74 33.21
CA GLY A 198 -24.01 -2.15 33.71
C GLY A 198 -24.17 -3.65 33.95
N SER A 199 -25.17 -4.01 34.75
CA SER A 199 -25.62 -5.36 35.10
C SER A 199 -26.21 -6.18 33.93
N PHE A 200 -25.62 -6.10 32.73
CA PHE A 200 -25.90 -7.07 31.67
C PHE A 200 -25.19 -8.38 32.03
N THR A 201 -25.94 -9.42 32.39
CA THR A 201 -25.36 -10.76 32.40
C THR A 201 -24.81 -11.07 31.00
N SER A 202 -23.61 -11.63 30.93
CA SER A 202 -22.84 -11.92 29.72
C SER A 202 -23.53 -12.79 28.66
N MET A 203 -24.81 -13.13 28.83
CA MET A 203 -25.52 -14.06 27.97
C MET A 203 -26.38 -13.43 26.86
N ASN A 204 -26.89 -12.19 26.94
CA ASN A 204 -27.95 -11.76 25.99
C ASN A 204 -27.85 -10.32 25.39
N GLY A 205 -26.64 -9.74 25.28
CA GLY A 205 -26.41 -8.42 24.63
C GLY A 205 -26.18 -8.45 23.10
N VAL A 206 -26.27 -7.28 22.47
CA VAL A 206 -25.91 -7.02 21.06
C VAL A 206 -24.40 -7.11 20.88
N ARG A 207 -23.89 -7.98 19.99
CA ARG A 207 -22.46 -8.32 19.89
C ARG A 207 -21.72 -7.60 18.76
N SER A 208 -22.44 -7.10 17.78
CA SER A 208 -21.94 -6.40 16.59
C SER A 208 -21.46 -4.97 16.87
N ILE A 209 -21.66 -4.45 18.09
CA ILE A 209 -21.25 -3.08 18.44
C ILE A 209 -19.75 -2.87 18.26
N SER A 210 -18.92 -3.84 18.66
CA SER A 210 -17.47 -3.81 18.47
C SER A 210 -17.09 -3.86 16.99
N TRP A 211 -17.88 -4.57 16.17
CA TRP A 211 -17.66 -4.61 14.72
C TRP A 211 -17.95 -3.24 14.07
N TRP A 212 -19.07 -2.60 14.45
CA TRP A 212 -19.38 -1.25 13.98
C TRP A 212 -18.35 -0.22 14.47
N LEU A 213 -17.90 -0.32 15.73
CA LEU A 213 -16.81 0.52 16.25
C LEU A 213 -15.52 0.33 15.45
N ALA A 214 -15.13 -0.91 15.14
CA ALA A 214 -13.97 -1.17 14.30
C ALA A 214 -14.09 -0.49 12.92
N ARG A 215 -15.27 -0.53 12.29
CA ARG A 215 -15.53 0.16 11.02
C ARG A 215 -15.43 1.69 11.15
N VAL A 216 -15.99 2.28 12.20
CA VAL A 216 -15.92 3.73 12.45
C VAL A 216 -14.48 4.18 12.68
N ILE A 217 -13.72 3.48 13.51
CA ILE A 217 -12.33 3.83 13.81
C ILE A 217 -11.42 3.60 12.59
N LEU A 218 -11.66 2.54 11.80
CA LEU A 218 -10.91 2.31 10.56
C LEU A 218 -11.20 3.42 9.55
N PHE A 219 -12.45 3.87 9.45
CA PHE A 219 -12.78 5.01 8.60
C PHE A 219 -12.11 6.29 9.11
N GLN A 220 -12.14 6.56 10.42
CA GLN A 220 -11.39 7.69 11.03
C GLN A 220 -9.91 7.65 10.62
N GLN A 221 -9.27 6.47 10.67
CA GLN A 221 -7.89 6.30 10.21
C GLN A 221 -7.73 6.61 8.72
N ARG A 222 -8.69 6.28 7.85
CA ARG A 222 -8.65 6.62 6.42
C ARG A 222 -8.83 8.12 6.13
N VAL A 223 -9.38 8.89 7.06
CA VAL A 223 -9.52 10.36 6.93
C VAL A 223 -8.27 11.10 7.40
N LEU A 224 -7.42 10.49 8.21
CA LEU A 224 -6.17 11.10 8.66
C LEU A 224 -5.09 11.07 7.57
N ASP A 225 -4.24 12.10 7.54
CA ASP A 225 -3.08 12.17 6.64
C ASP A 225 -2.03 11.10 7.00
N GLU A 226 -1.88 10.78 8.29
CA GLU A 226 -0.91 9.81 8.79
C GLU A 226 -1.54 8.70 9.65
N ARG A 227 -0.82 7.59 9.77
CA ARG A 227 -1.20 6.47 10.63
C ARG A 227 -1.09 6.85 12.11
N SER A 228 -2.15 6.59 12.88
CA SER A 228 -2.19 6.81 14.32
C SER A 228 -2.03 5.49 15.08
N SER A 229 -1.09 5.46 16.04
CA SER A 229 -0.87 4.32 16.92
C SER A 229 -2.03 4.11 17.90
N SER A 230 -2.61 5.19 18.41
CA SER A 230 -3.72 5.10 19.37
C SER A 230 -5.00 4.53 18.74
N LEU A 231 -5.27 4.88 17.48
CA LEU A 231 -6.38 4.28 16.73
C LEU A 231 -6.11 2.82 16.41
N PHE A 232 -4.86 2.45 16.13
CA PHE A 232 -4.47 1.06 15.89
C PHE A 232 -4.72 0.19 17.11
N ASP A 233 -4.32 0.64 18.30
CA ASP A 233 -4.53 -0.12 19.54
C ASP A 233 -6.02 -0.36 19.80
N LEU A 234 -6.86 0.67 19.61
CA LEU A 234 -8.32 0.53 19.70
C LEU A 234 -8.89 -0.45 18.65
N LEU A 235 -8.40 -0.39 17.41
CA LEU A 235 -8.81 -1.30 16.34
C LEU A 235 -8.48 -2.75 16.68
N GLN A 236 -7.31 -3.02 17.27
CA GLN A 236 -6.93 -4.36 17.71
C GLN A 236 -7.86 -4.87 18.81
N VAL A 237 -8.25 -4.03 19.77
CA VAL A 237 -9.21 -4.41 20.82
C VAL A 237 -10.57 -4.76 20.20
N PHE A 238 -11.14 -3.86 19.39
CA PHE A 238 -12.48 -4.07 18.84
C PHE A 238 -12.53 -5.23 17.84
N MET A 239 -11.53 -5.37 16.96
CA MET A 239 -11.46 -6.52 16.06
C MET A 239 -11.24 -7.82 16.82
N GLY A 240 -10.42 -7.83 17.88
CA GLY A 240 -10.23 -8.99 18.74
C GLY A 240 -11.54 -9.47 19.38
N GLU A 241 -12.34 -8.54 19.90
CA GLU A 241 -13.69 -8.84 20.40
C GLU A 241 -14.62 -9.35 19.29
N THR A 242 -14.61 -8.73 18.11
CA THR A 242 -15.40 -9.19 16.97
C THR A 242 -15.01 -10.61 16.54
N PHE A 243 -13.72 -10.96 16.49
CA PHE A 243 -13.25 -12.32 16.23
C PHE A 243 -13.63 -13.30 17.34
N HIS A 244 -13.65 -12.84 18.59
CA HIS A 244 -14.14 -13.66 19.70
C HIS A 244 -15.61 -14.08 19.47
N HIS A 245 -16.44 -13.19 18.93
CA HIS A 245 -17.86 -13.45 18.68
C HIS A 245 -18.20 -14.09 17.32
N PHE A 246 -17.52 -13.69 16.23
CA PHE A 246 -17.93 -14.01 14.85
C PHE A 246 -16.80 -14.60 13.99
N GLY A 247 -15.63 -14.88 14.58
CA GLY A 247 -14.43 -15.28 13.83
C GLY A 247 -14.44 -16.67 13.18
N THR A 248 -15.41 -17.53 13.48
CA THR A 248 -15.51 -18.88 12.90
C THR A 248 -16.94 -19.20 12.49
N LEU A 249 -17.08 -20.08 11.49
CA LEU A 249 -18.39 -20.54 11.00
C LEU A 249 -19.27 -21.09 12.14
N GLU A 250 -18.69 -21.84 13.07
CA GLU A 250 -19.39 -22.38 14.25
C GLU A 250 -19.96 -21.28 15.15
N LYS A 251 -19.19 -20.21 15.42
CA LYS A 251 -19.62 -19.14 16.31
C LYS A 251 -20.76 -18.32 15.70
N VAL A 252 -20.68 -18.04 14.41
CA VAL A 252 -21.73 -17.33 13.67
C VAL A 252 -23.00 -18.18 13.62
N SER A 253 -22.88 -19.48 13.33
CA SER A 253 -24.00 -20.43 13.34
C SER A 253 -24.65 -20.56 14.72
N ASN A 254 -23.86 -20.61 15.79
CA ASN A 254 -24.40 -20.66 17.15
C ASN A 254 -25.17 -19.39 17.56
N TYR A 255 -24.88 -18.24 16.94
CA TYR A 255 -25.53 -16.98 17.28
C TYR A 255 -26.75 -16.68 16.41
N TRP A 256 -26.61 -16.75 15.08
CA TRP A 256 -27.65 -16.40 14.10
C TRP A 256 -28.21 -17.61 13.32
N GLY A 257 -27.76 -18.84 13.57
CA GLY A 257 -27.98 -19.99 12.67
C GLY A 257 -29.43 -20.34 12.32
N ALA A 258 -30.43 -19.88 13.07
CA ALA A 258 -31.83 -20.03 12.70
C ALA A 258 -32.29 -19.10 11.54
N GLU A 259 -31.52 -18.06 11.24
CA GLU A 259 -31.88 -16.96 10.32
C GLU A 259 -30.97 -16.83 9.09
N LEU A 260 -29.92 -17.64 9.02
CA LEU A 260 -28.90 -17.58 7.98
C LEU A 260 -29.15 -18.63 6.89
N HIS A 261 -28.92 -18.26 5.64
CA HIS A 261 -28.76 -19.21 4.54
C HIS A 261 -27.34 -19.78 4.53
N GLU A 262 -27.13 -20.99 3.97
CA GLU A 262 -25.81 -21.66 3.97
C GLU A 262 -24.70 -20.79 3.34
N GLU A 263 -25.00 -20.05 2.26
CA GLU A 263 -24.06 -19.14 1.59
C GLU A 263 -23.80 -17.83 2.37
N GLU A 264 -24.70 -17.46 3.28
CA GLU A 264 -24.57 -16.22 4.05
C GLU A 264 -23.59 -16.37 5.21
N LEU A 265 -23.54 -17.57 5.80
CA LEU A 265 -22.60 -17.91 6.87
C LEU A 265 -21.14 -17.72 6.41
N SER A 266 -20.80 -18.30 5.27
CA SER A 266 -19.46 -18.16 4.66
C SER A 266 -19.17 -16.70 4.28
N SER A 267 -20.19 -15.98 3.80
CA SER A 267 -20.07 -14.58 3.41
C SER A 267 -19.73 -13.65 4.58
N ILE A 268 -20.40 -13.82 5.73
CA ILE A 268 -20.17 -13.00 6.94
C ILE A 268 -18.75 -13.24 7.49
N VAL A 269 -18.33 -14.50 7.59
CA VAL A 269 -16.99 -14.84 8.10
C VAL A 269 -15.90 -14.36 7.15
N SER A 270 -16.10 -14.53 5.84
CA SER A 270 -15.17 -14.03 4.83
C SER A 270 -15.07 -12.50 4.87
N MET A 271 -16.18 -11.80 5.01
CA MET A 271 -16.21 -10.33 5.14
C MET A 271 -15.42 -9.85 6.36
N LEU A 272 -15.58 -10.50 7.51
CA LEU A 272 -14.84 -10.17 8.72
C LEU A 272 -13.32 -10.33 8.52
N HIS A 273 -12.91 -11.43 7.89
CA HIS A 273 -11.50 -11.66 7.55
C HIS A 273 -10.97 -10.65 6.52
N LEU A 274 -11.76 -10.27 5.52
CA LEU A 274 -11.40 -9.23 4.56
C LEU A 274 -11.22 -7.86 5.25
N GLU A 275 -12.14 -7.46 6.11
CA GLU A 275 -12.06 -6.22 6.89
C GLU A 275 -10.80 -6.20 7.79
N ALA A 276 -10.50 -7.31 8.47
CA ALA A 276 -9.28 -7.47 9.26
C ALA A 276 -8.01 -7.40 8.41
N GLY A 277 -8.00 -8.06 7.26
CA GLY A 277 -6.86 -8.04 6.35
C GLY A 277 -6.61 -6.65 5.77
N ILE A 278 -7.67 -5.88 5.47
CA ILE A 278 -7.58 -4.49 5.01
C ILE A 278 -7.11 -3.55 6.13
N LEU A 279 -7.54 -3.79 7.37
CA LEU A 279 -7.02 -3.08 8.55
C LEU A 279 -5.50 -3.27 8.66
N GLU A 280 -5.02 -4.51 8.72
CA GLU A 280 -3.59 -4.81 8.82
C GLU A 280 -2.80 -4.26 7.62
N HIS A 281 -3.39 -4.36 6.42
CA HIS A 281 -2.84 -3.76 5.21
C HIS A 281 -2.67 -2.25 5.35
N THR A 282 -3.67 -1.53 5.86
CA THR A 282 -3.63 -0.07 6.06
C THR A 282 -2.47 0.33 6.97
N TYR A 283 -2.15 -0.50 7.96
CA TYR A 283 -1.04 -0.25 8.88
C TYR A 283 0.32 -0.76 8.41
N GLY A 284 0.40 -1.45 7.28
CA GLY A 284 1.68 -1.95 6.72
C GLY A 284 2.09 -3.34 7.21
N ARG A 285 1.21 -4.06 7.91
CA ARG A 285 1.48 -5.41 8.41
C ARG A 285 1.09 -6.46 7.37
N VAL A 286 1.99 -6.65 6.40
CA VAL A 286 1.76 -7.52 5.22
C VAL A 286 1.52 -8.98 5.61
N ASP A 287 2.27 -9.52 6.58
CA ASP A 287 2.14 -10.93 6.99
C ASP A 287 0.81 -11.21 7.71
N SER A 288 0.41 -10.34 8.63
CA SER A 288 -0.89 -10.43 9.31
C SER A 288 -2.06 -10.26 8.32
N SER A 289 -1.92 -9.34 7.36
CA SER A 289 -2.89 -9.14 6.29
C SER A 289 -3.05 -10.39 5.42
N ARG A 290 -1.93 -11.03 5.03
CA ARG A 290 -1.90 -12.30 4.27
C ARG A 290 -2.68 -13.40 4.99
N LEU A 291 -2.42 -13.61 6.28
CA LEU A 291 -3.10 -14.65 7.07
C LEU A 291 -4.62 -14.47 7.08
N HIS A 292 -5.08 -13.21 7.19
CA HIS A 292 -6.51 -12.92 7.14
C HIS A 292 -7.11 -13.14 5.74
N PHE A 293 -6.42 -12.76 4.67
CA PHE A 293 -6.89 -13.01 3.30
C PHE A 293 -6.91 -14.50 2.93
N GLU A 294 -5.91 -15.29 3.37
CA GLU A 294 -5.92 -16.75 3.26
C GLU A 294 -7.09 -17.36 4.05
N SER A 295 -7.39 -16.82 5.24
CA SER A 295 -8.56 -17.26 6.02
C SER A 295 -9.88 -16.93 5.32
N ALA A 296 -9.98 -15.76 4.67
CA ALA A 296 -11.14 -15.39 3.87
C ALA A 296 -11.30 -16.28 2.63
N GLU A 297 -10.19 -16.64 1.98
CA GLU A 297 -10.17 -17.58 0.86
C GLU A 297 -10.76 -18.94 1.26
N VAL A 298 -10.27 -19.51 2.37
CA VAL A 298 -10.80 -20.77 2.93
C VAL A 298 -12.28 -20.64 3.31
N ALA A 299 -12.69 -19.57 3.99
CA ALA A 299 -14.08 -19.36 4.40
C ALA A 299 -15.03 -19.20 3.20
N SER A 300 -14.56 -18.61 2.09
CA SER A 300 -15.34 -18.41 0.87
C SER A 300 -15.41 -19.66 -0.05
N GLY A 301 -14.72 -20.74 0.32
CA GLY A 301 -14.65 -21.98 -0.47
C GLY A 301 -13.89 -21.82 -1.79
N LEU A 302 -12.98 -20.85 -1.86
CA LEU A 302 -12.17 -20.53 -3.03
C LEU A 302 -10.75 -21.08 -2.84
N GLN A 303 -10.14 -21.58 -3.91
CA GLN A 303 -8.71 -21.88 -3.94
C GLN A 303 -8.12 -21.30 -5.22
N LEU A 304 -7.17 -20.38 -5.07
CA LEU A 304 -6.57 -19.63 -6.17
C LEU A 304 -5.18 -20.17 -6.54
N SER A 305 -4.91 -20.29 -7.84
CA SER A 305 -3.57 -20.57 -8.34
C SER A 305 -3.32 -19.83 -9.65
N VAL A 306 -2.09 -19.35 -9.84
CA VAL A 306 -1.68 -18.68 -11.09
C VAL A 306 -0.95 -19.68 -11.97
N THR A 307 -1.37 -19.80 -13.23
CA THR A 307 -0.77 -20.70 -14.22
C THR A 307 -0.42 -19.96 -15.51
N GLY A 308 0.45 -20.54 -16.33
CA GLY A 308 0.86 -19.96 -17.63
C GLY A 308 0.13 -20.63 -18.79
N VAL A 309 -0.50 -19.83 -19.65
CA VAL A 309 -1.19 -20.28 -20.87
C VAL A 309 -0.65 -19.52 -22.08
N LEU A 310 -0.51 -20.18 -23.22
CA LEU A 310 -0.14 -19.54 -24.48
C LEU A 310 -1.33 -18.79 -25.08
N GLY A 311 -1.14 -17.53 -25.48
CA GLY A 311 -2.16 -16.81 -26.25
C GLY A 311 -1.71 -15.47 -26.82
N PHE A 312 -2.62 -14.81 -27.52
CA PHE A 312 -2.36 -13.61 -28.31
C PHE A 312 -2.91 -12.38 -27.60
N ARG A 313 -2.12 -11.30 -27.52
CA ARG A 313 -2.51 -10.05 -26.83
C ARG A 313 -3.18 -9.02 -27.74
N THR A 314 -2.93 -9.11 -29.04
CA THR A 314 -3.51 -8.21 -30.03
C THR A 314 -4.00 -9.01 -31.21
N VAL A 315 -5.04 -8.51 -31.88
CA VAL A 315 -5.63 -9.13 -33.09
C VAL A 315 -4.59 -9.35 -34.19
N HIS A 316 -3.53 -8.53 -34.24
CA HIS A 316 -2.48 -8.60 -35.25
C HIS A 316 -1.24 -9.40 -34.83
N GLN A 317 -1.27 -10.09 -33.68
CA GLN A 317 -0.13 -10.87 -33.21
C GLN A 317 -0.15 -12.25 -33.88
N GLU A 318 0.96 -12.64 -34.53
CA GLU A 318 1.06 -13.91 -35.27
C GLU A 318 1.58 -15.08 -34.41
N GLU A 319 2.37 -14.81 -33.36
CA GLU A 319 2.91 -15.84 -32.46
C GLU A 319 2.26 -15.78 -31.07
N PRO A 320 1.76 -16.90 -30.53
CA PRO A 320 1.21 -16.92 -29.18
C PRO A 320 2.33 -16.73 -28.16
N LYS A 321 2.12 -15.84 -27.19
CA LYS A 321 3.05 -15.58 -26.08
C LYS A 321 2.51 -16.21 -24.81
N ALA A 322 3.41 -16.62 -23.91
CA ALA A 322 3.01 -17.06 -22.58
C ALA A 322 2.38 -15.89 -21.82
N GLN A 323 1.22 -16.13 -21.22
CA GLN A 323 0.45 -15.20 -20.41
C GLN A 323 0.08 -15.88 -19.10
N LEU A 324 -0.03 -15.11 -18.03
CA LEU A 324 -0.48 -15.62 -16.73
C LEU A 324 -2.01 -15.61 -16.70
N VAL A 325 -2.61 -16.65 -16.15
CA VAL A 325 -4.06 -16.82 -16.00
C VAL A 325 -4.35 -17.30 -14.59
N LEU A 326 -5.43 -16.77 -14.00
CA LEU A 326 -5.91 -17.17 -12.69
C LEU A 326 -6.83 -18.40 -12.82
N VAL A 327 -6.49 -19.47 -12.10
CA VAL A 327 -7.30 -20.68 -11.94
C VAL A 327 -7.96 -20.62 -10.57
N ALA A 328 -9.28 -20.77 -10.55
CA ALA A 328 -10.06 -20.79 -9.31
C ALA A 328 -10.82 -22.11 -9.19
N ASN A 329 -10.59 -22.81 -8.07
CA ASN A 329 -11.35 -23.99 -7.71
C ASN A 329 -12.39 -23.61 -6.66
N THR A 330 -13.67 -23.85 -6.96
CA THR A 330 -14.77 -23.68 -6.02
C THR A 330 -15.15 -25.04 -5.46
N SER A 331 -15.08 -25.22 -4.14
CA SER A 331 -15.32 -26.51 -3.48
C SER A 331 -16.80 -26.96 -3.45
N MET A 332 -17.73 -26.15 -3.97
CA MET A 332 -19.18 -26.36 -3.87
C MET A 332 -19.84 -27.25 -4.96
N LEU A 333 -19.07 -27.94 -5.81
CA LEU A 333 -19.64 -28.78 -6.90
C LEU A 333 -19.38 -30.29 -6.75
N ASN A 334 -18.97 -30.77 -5.57
CA ASN A 334 -18.78 -32.20 -5.31
C ASN A 334 -19.80 -32.76 -4.30
N SER A 335 -21.09 -32.57 -4.56
CA SER A 335 -22.13 -33.48 -4.06
C SER A 335 -22.99 -33.90 -5.24
N GLY A 336 -22.82 -35.14 -5.67
CA GLY A 336 -23.55 -35.67 -6.81
C GLY A 336 -25.05 -35.61 -6.57
N ASP A 337 -25.75 -34.89 -7.43
CA ASP A 337 -27.13 -35.21 -7.75
C ASP A 337 -27.37 -35.07 -9.24
N THR A 338 -27.97 -36.13 -9.77
CA THR A 338 -28.14 -36.40 -11.20
C THR A 338 -29.29 -35.55 -11.71
N CYS A 339 -29.03 -34.35 -12.22
CA CYS A 339 -30.06 -33.57 -12.90
C CYS A 339 -30.32 -34.13 -14.30
N LEU A 340 -31.31 -35.03 -14.36
CA LEU A 340 -31.98 -35.49 -15.55
C LEU A 340 -32.51 -34.29 -16.36
N SER A 341 -32.12 -34.26 -17.62
CA SER A 341 -32.73 -33.47 -18.68
C SER A 341 -34.25 -33.66 -18.68
N THR A 342 -35.00 -32.59 -18.41
CA THR A 342 -36.38 -32.46 -18.91
C THR A 342 -36.68 -30.99 -19.16
N SER A 343 -36.68 -30.63 -20.43
CA SER A 343 -37.23 -29.39 -20.97
C SER A 343 -38.75 -29.32 -20.73
N PRO A 344 -39.31 -28.18 -20.33
CA PRO A 344 -40.70 -27.86 -20.60
C PRO A 344 -40.80 -26.97 -21.83
N GLU A 345 -41.43 -27.52 -22.87
CA GLU A 345 -41.99 -26.75 -23.99
C GLU A 345 -42.98 -25.70 -23.46
N LEU A 346 -42.92 -24.48 -24.00
CA LEU A 346 -44.00 -23.49 -23.89
C LEU A 346 -44.46 -23.11 -25.31
N PRO A 347 -45.77 -22.95 -25.54
CA PRO A 347 -46.37 -23.02 -26.86
C PRO A 347 -46.34 -21.70 -27.61
N THR A 348 -46.22 -21.84 -28.93
CA THR A 348 -46.53 -20.85 -29.98
C THR A 348 -47.91 -20.22 -29.85
N ASN A 349 -48.00 -18.88 -29.82
CA ASN A 349 -48.62 -18.06 -30.88
C ASN A 349 -48.92 -16.60 -30.45
N ALA A 350 -48.83 -15.72 -31.46
CA ALA A 350 -49.46 -14.41 -31.62
C ALA A 350 -48.73 -13.13 -31.18
N SER A 351 -48.31 -12.42 -32.23
CA SER A 351 -47.89 -11.03 -32.43
C SER A 351 -48.74 -9.93 -31.77
N ILE A 352 -48.12 -8.79 -31.42
CA ILE A 352 -48.29 -7.44 -32.06
C ILE A 352 -47.39 -6.38 -31.36
N ILE A 353 -46.39 -5.89 -32.12
CA ILE A 353 -45.89 -4.51 -32.36
C ILE A 353 -45.84 -3.48 -31.21
N GLY A 354 -44.65 -2.86 -31.03
CA GLY A 354 -44.45 -1.60 -30.29
C GLY A 354 -42.99 -1.09 -30.18
N GLU A 355 -42.35 -0.82 -31.31
CA GLU A 355 -41.26 0.15 -31.60
C GLU A 355 -40.12 0.49 -30.60
N ASN A 356 -38.93 -0.07 -30.91
CA ASN A 356 -37.62 0.55 -31.16
C ASN A 356 -37.08 1.75 -30.33
N ASN A 357 -35.94 1.51 -29.65
CA ASN A 357 -34.63 1.99 -30.15
C ASN A 357 -33.45 1.41 -29.33
N SER A 358 -32.84 0.34 -29.84
CA SER A 358 -31.50 -0.12 -29.49
C SER A 358 -30.75 -0.45 -30.78
N LEU A 359 -29.69 0.31 -31.05
CA LEU A 359 -28.84 0.13 -32.23
C LEU A 359 -27.89 -1.04 -32.01
N VAL A 360 -28.21 -2.13 -32.70
CA VAL A 360 -27.41 -3.33 -32.94
C VAL A 360 -26.25 -2.99 -33.87
N HIS A 361 -25.01 -3.34 -33.48
CA HIS A 361 -23.93 -3.58 -34.43
C HIS A 361 -23.97 -5.05 -34.88
N GLN A 362 -24.07 -5.23 -36.20
CA GLN A 362 -24.22 -6.49 -36.89
C GLN A 362 -22.96 -7.37 -36.83
N ASN A 363 -23.20 -8.68 -36.71
CA ASN A 363 -22.23 -9.75 -36.94
C ASN A 363 -21.74 -9.77 -38.40
N GLY A 364 -20.42 -9.78 -38.58
CA GLY A 364 -19.75 -10.25 -39.78
C GLY A 364 -18.91 -11.50 -39.45
N LYS A 365 -19.13 -12.59 -40.19
CA LYS A 365 -18.36 -13.84 -40.10
C LYS A 365 -16.91 -13.64 -40.56
N GLY A 366 -15.94 -14.17 -39.81
CA GLY A 366 -14.56 -14.39 -40.27
C GLY A 366 -13.52 -14.39 -39.13
N GLU A 367 -13.01 -15.58 -38.78
CA GLU A 367 -11.65 -15.83 -38.26
C GLU A 367 -11.10 -14.95 -37.11
N ALA A 368 -11.68 -15.00 -35.91
CA ALA A 368 -11.11 -14.30 -34.75
C ALA A 368 -11.28 -15.05 -33.40
N SER A 369 -11.17 -16.39 -33.37
CA SER A 369 -11.44 -17.16 -32.14
C SER A 369 -10.27 -17.27 -31.17
N ASP A 370 -9.04 -16.97 -31.58
CA ASP A 370 -7.85 -17.29 -30.77
C ASP A 370 -7.12 -16.07 -30.23
N VAL A 371 -7.73 -14.88 -30.23
CA VAL A 371 -7.17 -13.77 -29.46
C VAL A 371 -7.64 -13.92 -28.01
N LEU A 372 -6.73 -14.23 -27.07
CA LEU A 372 -6.98 -14.06 -25.63
C LEU A 372 -7.07 -12.55 -25.33
N MET A 373 -8.12 -11.88 -25.84
CA MET A 373 -8.40 -10.49 -25.51
C MET A 373 -8.85 -10.34 -24.06
N THR A 374 -9.32 -11.43 -23.46
CA THR A 374 -9.74 -11.52 -22.07
C THR A 374 -9.24 -12.85 -21.49
N PRO A 375 -8.35 -12.85 -20.48
CA PRO A 375 -8.05 -14.04 -19.70
C PRO A 375 -9.33 -14.53 -19.04
N ARG A 376 -9.56 -15.84 -19.16
CA ARG A 376 -10.72 -16.50 -18.57
C ARG A 376 -10.32 -17.06 -17.22
N LEU A 377 -11.22 -16.96 -16.24
CA LEU A 377 -11.13 -17.80 -15.05
C LEU A 377 -11.24 -19.27 -15.49
N LEU A 378 -10.19 -20.06 -15.27
CA LEU A 378 -10.18 -21.48 -15.63
C LEU A 378 -10.59 -22.32 -14.42
N GLN A 379 -11.47 -23.29 -14.65
CA GLN A 379 -11.76 -24.38 -13.71
C GLN A 379 -10.76 -25.51 -13.95
N ASN A 380 -10.25 -26.12 -12.89
CA ASN A 380 -9.29 -27.21 -13.00
C ASN A 380 -10.02 -28.53 -13.35
N ASP A 381 -10.21 -28.80 -14.64
CA ASP A 381 -10.63 -30.13 -15.10
C ASP A 381 -9.45 -31.10 -14.94
N ASN A 382 -9.67 -32.21 -14.22
CA ASN A 382 -8.71 -33.24 -13.80
C ASN A 382 -7.35 -33.31 -14.57
N PRO A 383 -6.19 -33.37 -13.87
CA PRO A 383 -4.86 -33.35 -14.49
C PRO A 383 -4.42 -34.72 -15.05
N GLY A 384 -5.33 -35.46 -15.68
CA GLY A 384 -5.09 -36.85 -16.08
C GLY A 384 -5.90 -37.31 -17.26
N ILE A 385 -5.76 -36.67 -18.43
CA ILE A 385 -5.81 -37.31 -19.76
C ILE A 385 -4.88 -36.52 -20.66
N GLY A 386 -3.96 -37.23 -21.32
CA GLY A 386 -2.86 -36.67 -22.09
C GLY A 386 -3.29 -35.81 -23.28
N ALA A 387 -2.33 -34.99 -23.69
CA ALA A 387 -2.31 -34.25 -24.93
C ALA A 387 -2.78 -35.10 -26.13
N GLN A 388 -3.99 -34.85 -26.62
CA GLN A 388 -4.34 -34.91 -28.03
C GLN A 388 -5.72 -34.23 -28.21
N GLY A 389 -5.73 -33.22 -29.08
CA GLY A 389 -6.83 -32.28 -29.15
C GLY A 389 -8.17 -32.88 -29.58
N THR A 390 -9.25 -32.28 -29.09
CA THR A 390 -10.44 -32.07 -29.92
C THR A 390 -11.22 -30.87 -29.38
N GLN A 391 -11.63 -30.04 -30.32
CA GLN A 391 -12.55 -28.92 -30.16
C GLN A 391 -13.84 -29.34 -29.44
N ASN A 392 -14.29 -28.54 -28.46
CA ASN A 392 -15.69 -28.09 -28.32
C ASN A 392 -15.93 -27.46 -26.95
N GLY A 393 -16.60 -26.31 -26.97
CA GLY A 393 -17.16 -25.66 -25.77
C GLY A 393 -16.37 -24.42 -25.37
N GLY A 394 -16.92 -23.24 -25.64
CA GLY A 394 -16.54 -22.06 -24.87
C GLY A 394 -16.87 -22.35 -23.41
N THR A 395 -15.85 -22.67 -22.61
CA THR A 395 -15.98 -22.73 -21.15
C THR A 395 -16.34 -21.32 -20.69
N ALA A 396 -17.61 -21.14 -20.36
CA ALA A 396 -18.12 -19.92 -19.75
C ALA A 396 -17.33 -19.67 -18.47
N ALA A 397 -16.90 -18.43 -18.24
CA ALA A 397 -16.25 -18.05 -16.99
C ALA A 397 -17.16 -18.45 -15.82
N VAL A 398 -16.62 -19.15 -14.82
CA VAL A 398 -17.39 -19.54 -13.64
C VAL A 398 -17.95 -18.25 -13.00
N PRO A 399 -19.27 -18.17 -12.77
CA PRO A 399 -19.84 -17.01 -12.09
C PRO A 399 -19.34 -16.99 -10.65
N LEU A 400 -18.67 -15.92 -10.26
CA LEU A 400 -18.15 -15.74 -8.91
C LEU A 400 -19.09 -14.89 -8.07
N ASN A 401 -19.31 -15.29 -6.82
CA ASN A 401 -20.06 -14.49 -5.85
C ASN A 401 -19.30 -13.21 -5.49
N ALA A 402 -20.00 -12.17 -5.06
CA ALA A 402 -19.40 -10.88 -4.70
C ALA A 402 -18.28 -11.01 -3.64
N ILE A 403 -18.45 -11.90 -2.66
CA ILE A 403 -17.43 -12.18 -1.64
C ILE A 403 -16.18 -12.78 -2.28
N GLN A 404 -16.34 -13.76 -3.17
CA GLN A 404 -15.23 -14.42 -3.86
C GLN A 404 -14.47 -13.43 -4.75
N GLN A 405 -15.19 -12.53 -5.43
CA GLN A 405 -14.58 -11.42 -6.17
C GLN A 405 -13.78 -10.50 -5.23
N GLY A 406 -14.32 -10.18 -4.05
CA GLY A 406 -13.61 -9.42 -3.01
C GLY A 406 -12.33 -10.09 -2.52
N VAL A 407 -12.33 -11.42 -2.34
CA VAL A 407 -11.13 -12.21 -1.98
C VAL A 407 -10.06 -12.13 -3.08
N ILE A 408 -10.46 -12.24 -4.35
CA ILE A 408 -9.52 -12.10 -5.49
C ILE A 408 -8.87 -10.71 -5.51
N LEU A 409 -9.65 -9.64 -5.29
CA LEU A 409 -9.13 -8.27 -5.17
C LEU A 409 -8.18 -8.12 -3.98
N ALA A 410 -8.49 -8.73 -2.85
CA ALA A 410 -7.64 -8.69 -1.65
C ALA A 410 -6.28 -9.36 -1.90
N GLN A 411 -6.25 -10.48 -2.63
CA GLN A 411 -4.99 -11.11 -3.03
C GLN A 411 -4.20 -10.23 -4.02
N CYS A 412 -4.88 -9.56 -4.96
CA CYS A 412 -4.24 -8.58 -5.85
C CYS A 412 -3.62 -7.41 -5.06
N LEU A 413 -4.32 -6.91 -4.04
CA LEU A 413 -3.84 -5.87 -3.12
C LEU A 413 -2.62 -6.33 -2.31
N LEU A 414 -2.55 -7.61 -1.93
CA LEU A 414 -1.37 -8.18 -1.28
C LEU A 414 -0.17 -8.19 -2.23
N ILE A 415 -0.35 -8.54 -3.51
CA ILE A 415 0.72 -8.52 -4.51
C ILE A 415 1.26 -7.09 -4.69
N GLU A 416 0.39 -6.07 -4.71
CA GLU A 416 0.76 -4.65 -4.80
C GLU A 416 1.73 -4.21 -3.69
N LYS A 417 1.65 -4.83 -2.49
CA LYS A 417 2.41 -4.42 -1.30
C LYS A 417 3.50 -5.39 -0.83
N SER A 418 3.51 -6.63 -1.32
CA SER A 418 4.37 -7.71 -0.77
C SER A 418 5.60 -8.04 -1.61
N THR A 419 5.82 -7.35 -2.73
CA THR A 419 6.89 -7.68 -3.66
C THR A 419 7.76 -6.46 -4.00
N ARG A 420 9.02 -6.75 -4.37
CA ARG A 420 9.98 -5.76 -4.88
C ARG A 420 9.28 -4.91 -5.94
N HIS A 421 9.51 -3.59 -5.92
CA HIS A 421 9.01 -2.64 -6.92
C HIS A 421 9.70 -2.85 -8.29
N ASP A 422 9.55 -4.04 -8.85
CA ASP A 422 10.05 -4.48 -10.14
C ASP A 422 8.90 -4.47 -11.15
N GLU A 423 9.20 -4.40 -12.45
CA GLU A 423 8.18 -4.47 -13.49
C GLU A 423 7.37 -5.77 -13.40
N MET A 424 7.95 -6.85 -12.86
CA MET A 424 7.35 -8.19 -12.76
C MET A 424 6.14 -8.25 -11.81
N GLN A 425 6.19 -7.57 -10.66
CA GLN A 425 5.08 -7.51 -9.69
C GLN A 425 3.75 -7.12 -10.36
N ARG A 426 3.83 -6.12 -11.23
CA ARG A 426 2.67 -5.57 -11.94
C ARG A 426 2.08 -6.57 -12.95
N TRP A 427 2.89 -7.48 -13.48
CA TRP A 427 2.40 -8.56 -14.35
C TRP A 427 1.74 -9.69 -13.57
N GLU A 428 2.08 -9.86 -12.29
CA GLU A 428 1.41 -10.82 -11.39
C GLU A 428 0.02 -10.35 -10.95
N MET A 429 -0.22 -9.03 -10.92
CA MET A 429 -1.54 -8.45 -10.61
C MET A 429 -2.55 -8.61 -11.75
N ALA A 430 -2.09 -8.54 -13.01
CA ALA A 430 -2.97 -8.51 -14.18
C ALA A 430 -4.00 -9.66 -14.25
N PRO A 431 -3.62 -10.94 -14.02
CA PRO A 431 -4.57 -12.06 -14.06
C PRO A 431 -5.73 -11.94 -13.08
N PHE A 432 -5.52 -11.31 -11.91
CA PHE A 432 -6.55 -11.13 -10.89
C PHE A 432 -7.57 -10.06 -11.31
N ILE A 433 -7.08 -8.93 -11.84
CA ILE A 433 -7.91 -7.83 -12.34
C ILE A 433 -8.73 -8.31 -13.54
N GLU A 434 -8.06 -8.96 -14.49
CA GLU A 434 -8.68 -9.43 -15.73
C GLU A 434 -9.73 -10.53 -15.48
N ALA A 435 -9.52 -11.39 -14.46
CA ALA A 435 -10.50 -12.39 -14.06
C ALA A 435 -11.83 -11.76 -13.58
N ILE A 436 -11.76 -10.60 -12.90
CA ILE A 436 -12.94 -9.88 -12.40
C ILE A 436 -13.62 -9.13 -13.53
N ASP A 437 -12.86 -8.48 -14.41
CA ASP A 437 -13.39 -7.77 -15.57
C ASP A 437 -14.16 -8.70 -16.53
N SER A 438 -13.89 -10.01 -16.48
CA SER A 438 -14.61 -11.03 -17.26
C SER A 438 -16.02 -11.37 -16.72
N GLN A 439 -16.35 -10.96 -15.49
CA GLN A 439 -17.62 -11.29 -14.83
C GLN A 439 -18.76 -10.38 -15.32
N GLN A 440 -19.95 -10.96 -15.52
CA GLN A 440 -21.10 -10.24 -16.08
C GLN A 440 -21.83 -9.35 -15.07
N SER A 441 -21.79 -9.68 -13.77
CA SER A 441 -22.45 -8.94 -12.69
C SER A 441 -21.45 -8.50 -11.62
N LEU A 442 -21.11 -7.22 -11.62
CA LEU A 442 -20.22 -6.62 -10.63
C LEU A 442 -21.03 -5.67 -9.73
N ASN A 443 -20.90 -5.85 -8.42
CA ASN A 443 -21.32 -4.82 -7.47
C ASN A 443 -20.53 -3.53 -7.73
N PHE A 444 -21.18 -2.37 -7.53
CA PHE A 444 -20.59 -1.07 -7.82
C PHE A 444 -19.21 -0.90 -7.17
N ILE A 445 -19.08 -1.23 -5.89
CA ILE A 445 -17.82 -1.10 -5.14
C ILE A 445 -16.73 -2.05 -5.65
N ILE A 446 -17.08 -3.30 -5.95
CA ILE A 446 -16.13 -4.29 -6.45
C ILE A 446 -15.58 -3.82 -7.81
N ARG A 447 -16.46 -3.29 -8.67
CA ARG A 447 -16.07 -2.66 -9.93
C ARG A 447 -15.14 -1.48 -9.70
N CYS A 448 -15.50 -0.55 -8.82
CA CYS A 448 -14.64 0.61 -8.51
C CYS A 448 -13.25 0.18 -8.03
N CYS A 449 -13.15 -0.84 -7.16
CA CYS A 449 -11.85 -1.34 -6.72
C CYS A 449 -11.06 -2.01 -7.85
N SER A 450 -11.71 -2.81 -8.71
CA SER A 450 -11.04 -3.39 -9.89
C SER A 450 -10.49 -2.30 -10.80
N ASP A 451 -11.31 -1.28 -11.10
CA ASP A 451 -10.94 -0.13 -11.92
C ASP A 451 -9.75 0.64 -11.30
N ILE A 452 -9.72 0.84 -9.98
CA ILE A 452 -8.61 1.50 -9.28
C ILE A 452 -7.31 0.72 -9.40
N LEU A 453 -7.33 -0.58 -9.09
CA LEU A 453 -6.13 -1.43 -9.22
C LEU A 453 -5.64 -1.46 -10.67
N ARG A 454 -6.56 -1.46 -11.63
CA ARG A 454 -6.24 -1.39 -13.06
C ARG A 454 -5.62 -0.05 -13.46
N ILE A 455 -6.14 1.07 -12.96
CA ILE A 455 -5.59 2.41 -13.21
C ILE A 455 -4.17 2.51 -12.65
N ARG A 456 -3.95 2.04 -11.42
CA ARG A 456 -2.62 2.01 -10.79
C ARG A 456 -1.63 1.20 -11.62
N TRP A 457 -2.06 0.03 -12.12
CA TRP A 457 -1.27 -0.78 -13.04
C TRP A 457 -0.94 -0.06 -14.36
N GLU A 458 -1.95 0.44 -15.07
CA GLU A 458 -1.81 1.03 -16.41
C GLU A 458 -1.13 2.41 -16.42
N SER A 459 -1.22 3.18 -15.33
CA SER A 459 -0.67 4.54 -15.21
C SER A 459 0.86 4.60 -15.32
N THR A 460 1.54 3.50 -14.99
CA THR A 460 3.00 3.43 -14.92
C THR A 460 3.67 3.33 -16.29
N ARG A 461 2.93 2.88 -17.32
CA ARG A 461 3.47 2.65 -18.65
C ARG A 461 3.05 3.79 -19.58
N GLY A 462 4.03 4.41 -20.22
CA GLY A 462 3.77 5.56 -21.11
C GLY A 462 2.71 5.31 -22.19
N ARG A 463 2.58 4.09 -22.73
CA ARG A 463 1.59 3.74 -23.76
C ARG A 463 0.15 3.55 -23.26
N THR A 464 -0.04 3.23 -21.99
CA THR A 464 -1.38 2.96 -21.40
C THR A 464 -1.84 4.06 -20.46
N LYS A 465 -0.94 5.01 -20.14
CA LYS A 465 -1.19 6.12 -19.24
C LYS A 465 -2.39 6.98 -19.61
N GLU A 466 -2.58 7.27 -20.90
CA GLU A 466 -3.75 8.01 -21.38
C GLU A 466 -5.06 7.25 -21.16
N ARG A 467 -5.05 5.92 -21.35
CA ARG A 467 -6.21 5.08 -21.06
C ARG A 467 -6.53 5.08 -19.56
N ALA A 468 -5.50 4.96 -18.73
CA ALA A 468 -5.63 5.03 -17.28
C ALA A 468 -6.25 6.38 -16.85
N LEU A 469 -5.85 7.48 -17.49
CA LEU A 469 -6.44 8.80 -17.23
C LEU A 469 -7.94 8.85 -17.59
N LEU A 470 -8.32 8.34 -18.77
CA LEU A 470 -9.73 8.27 -19.19
C LEU A 470 -10.57 7.38 -18.27
N MET A 471 -9.99 6.28 -17.78
CA MET A 471 -10.66 5.42 -16.80
C MET A 471 -10.84 6.12 -15.46
N MET A 472 -9.81 6.84 -14.98
CA MET A 472 -9.87 7.60 -13.74
C MET A 472 -10.92 8.71 -13.81
N ASP A 473 -11.00 9.45 -14.92
CA ASP A 473 -12.01 10.48 -15.14
C ASP A 473 -13.43 9.90 -15.07
N LYS A 474 -13.68 8.77 -15.76
CA LYS A 474 -14.98 8.06 -15.68
C LYS A 474 -15.30 7.57 -14.28
N LEU A 475 -14.32 7.04 -13.56
CA LEU A 475 -14.49 6.56 -12.19
C LEU A 475 -14.89 7.70 -11.26
N VAL A 476 -14.16 8.83 -11.30
CA VAL A 476 -14.43 10.01 -10.49
C VAL A 476 -15.83 10.56 -10.84
N GLN A 477 -16.17 10.72 -12.11
CA GLN A 477 -17.52 11.15 -12.53
C GLN A 477 -18.62 10.19 -12.06
N GLY A 478 -18.36 8.88 -12.07
CA GLY A 478 -19.30 7.86 -11.61
C GLY A 478 -19.64 7.92 -10.11
N ILE A 479 -18.77 8.50 -9.29
CA ILE A 479 -19.05 8.75 -7.87
C ILE A 479 -20.13 9.81 -7.68
N TYR A 480 -20.17 10.83 -8.54
CA TYR A 480 -21.19 11.89 -8.50
C TYR A 480 -22.52 11.48 -9.15
N ALA A 481 -22.56 10.37 -9.89
CA ALA A 481 -23.78 9.91 -10.54
C ALA A 481 -24.81 9.37 -9.52
N CYS A 482 -26.10 9.67 -9.74
CA CYS A 482 -27.18 9.22 -8.85
C CYS A 482 -27.54 7.72 -9.00
N SER A 483 -27.03 7.05 -10.03
CA SER A 483 -27.25 5.61 -10.28
C SER A 483 -25.90 4.87 -10.26
N PRO A 484 -25.78 3.69 -9.64
CA PRO A 484 -26.80 3.00 -8.83
C PRO A 484 -27.15 3.75 -7.54
N GLY A 485 -28.29 3.43 -6.91
CA GLY A 485 -28.78 4.13 -5.71
C GLY A 485 -27.90 3.91 -4.47
N VAL A 486 -28.07 4.76 -3.45
CA VAL A 486 -27.24 4.79 -2.22
C VAL A 486 -27.09 3.40 -1.57
N ALA A 487 -28.20 2.68 -1.36
CA ALA A 487 -28.17 1.35 -0.73
C ALA A 487 -27.30 0.35 -1.50
N GLN A 488 -27.37 0.35 -2.83
CA GLN A 488 -26.57 -0.56 -3.67
C GLN A 488 -25.08 -0.21 -3.65
N ARG A 489 -24.73 1.06 -3.42
CA ARG A 489 -23.34 1.54 -3.36
C ARG A 489 -22.66 1.21 -2.03
N ILE A 490 -23.39 0.95 -0.96
CA ILE A 490 -22.79 0.66 0.36
C ILE A 490 -22.45 -0.83 0.53
N ASN A 491 -23.05 -1.70 -0.29
CA ASN A 491 -22.75 -3.12 -0.30
C ASN A 491 -21.25 -3.38 -0.54
N PHE A 492 -20.63 -4.15 0.35
CA PHE A 492 -19.22 -4.53 0.35
C PHE A 492 -18.19 -3.40 0.51
N CYS A 493 -18.61 -2.17 0.84
CA CYS A 493 -17.68 -1.02 0.93
C CYS A 493 -16.56 -1.16 1.97
N TYR A 494 -16.75 -2.02 2.99
CA TYR A 494 -15.72 -2.31 4.01
C TYR A 494 -14.89 -3.56 3.71
N GLY A 495 -15.39 -4.49 2.89
CA GLY A 495 -14.74 -5.77 2.57
C GLY A 495 -13.75 -5.69 1.42
N VAL A 496 -13.65 -4.52 0.78
CA VAL A 496 -12.72 -4.25 -0.31
C VAL A 496 -11.98 -2.95 0.01
N TYR A 497 -10.72 -2.85 -0.41
CA TYR A 497 -9.94 -1.62 -0.24
C TYR A 497 -10.41 -0.55 -1.22
N LEU A 498 -11.11 0.46 -0.71
CA LEU A 498 -11.50 1.64 -1.48
C LEU A 498 -10.90 2.91 -0.84
N PRO A 499 -10.17 3.74 -1.60
CA PRO A 499 -9.71 5.04 -1.13
C PRO A 499 -10.90 5.98 -0.90
N THR A 500 -10.77 6.91 0.02
CA THR A 500 -11.76 7.99 0.19
C THR A 500 -11.85 8.83 -1.08
N ILE A 501 -12.97 9.52 -1.29
CA ILE A 501 -13.19 10.33 -2.49
C ILE A 501 -12.06 11.36 -2.68
N HIS A 502 -11.60 11.98 -1.59
CA HIS A 502 -10.49 12.93 -1.61
C HIS A 502 -9.14 12.27 -1.97
N ALA A 503 -8.87 11.06 -1.45
CA ALA A 503 -7.67 10.30 -1.81
C ALA A 503 -7.70 9.87 -3.29
N LEU A 504 -8.85 9.43 -3.79
CA LEU A 504 -9.01 9.10 -5.20
C LEU A 504 -8.84 10.33 -6.10
N ARG A 505 -9.43 11.47 -5.73
CA ARG A 505 -9.25 12.72 -6.48
C ARG A 505 -7.80 13.23 -6.40
N LYS A 506 -7.06 12.96 -5.31
CA LYS A 506 -5.61 13.21 -5.26
C LYS A 506 -4.87 12.35 -6.28
N GLU A 507 -5.12 11.03 -6.30
CA GLU A 507 -4.53 10.12 -7.31
C GLU A 507 -4.85 10.59 -8.74
N TYR A 508 -6.06 11.11 -8.97
CA TYR A 508 -6.45 11.70 -10.25
C TYR A 508 -5.63 12.95 -10.59
N GLY A 509 -5.47 13.89 -9.64
CA GLY A 509 -4.63 15.07 -9.81
C GLY A 509 -3.15 14.73 -10.08
N GLU A 510 -2.60 13.74 -9.38
CA GLU A 510 -1.22 13.26 -9.59
C GLU A 510 -1.06 12.60 -10.96
N LEU A 511 -2.06 11.81 -11.38
CA LEU A 511 -2.09 11.24 -12.73
C LEU A 511 -2.12 12.34 -13.80
N LEU A 512 -2.92 13.40 -13.63
CA LEU A 512 -2.95 14.58 -14.51
C LEU A 512 -1.60 15.29 -14.58
N VAL A 513 -0.95 15.56 -13.44
CA VAL A 513 0.40 16.15 -13.38
C VAL A 513 1.38 15.28 -14.15
N SER A 514 1.32 13.97 -13.94
CA SER A 514 2.22 13.03 -14.60
C SER A 514 1.98 12.95 -16.12
N CYS A 515 0.77 13.28 -16.60
CA CYS A 515 0.44 13.44 -18.01
C CYS A 515 0.78 14.84 -18.57
N GLY A 516 1.30 15.75 -17.74
CA GLY A 516 1.62 17.14 -18.11
C GLY A 516 0.43 18.11 -18.04
N LEU A 517 -0.73 17.68 -17.57
CA LEU A 517 -1.96 18.49 -17.46
C LEU A 517 -2.04 19.21 -16.10
N ILE A 518 -1.03 20.00 -15.77
CA ILE A 518 -0.87 20.63 -14.45
C ILE A 518 -2.01 21.63 -14.14
N GLY A 519 -2.54 22.30 -15.17
CA GLY A 519 -3.61 23.30 -14.99
C GLY A 519 -4.93 22.72 -14.46
N GLU A 520 -5.32 21.52 -14.91
CA GLU A 520 -6.52 20.85 -14.39
C GLU A 520 -6.28 20.24 -13.01
N ALA A 521 -5.06 19.74 -12.76
CA ALA A 521 -4.67 19.23 -11.45
C ALA A 521 -4.75 20.31 -10.36
N ILE A 522 -4.38 21.57 -10.68
CA ILE A 522 -4.50 22.71 -9.76
C ILE A 522 -5.94 22.89 -9.27
N LYS A 523 -6.92 22.86 -10.18
CA LYS A 523 -8.35 23.01 -9.81
C LYS A 523 -8.79 21.91 -8.85
N ILE A 524 -8.37 20.67 -9.12
CA ILE A 524 -8.71 19.52 -8.28
C ILE A 524 -8.06 19.65 -6.89
N PHE A 525 -6.79 20.01 -6.82
CA PHE A 525 -6.10 20.18 -5.53
C PHE A 525 -6.61 21.38 -4.74
N GLU A 526 -7.03 22.45 -5.41
CA GLU A 526 -7.68 23.61 -4.77
C GLU A 526 -9.05 23.23 -4.20
N ASP A 527 -9.88 22.50 -4.94
CA ASP A 527 -11.19 22.01 -4.47
C ASP A 527 -11.09 21.13 -3.22
N ILE A 528 -10.08 20.27 -3.14
CA ILE A 528 -9.85 19.35 -2.02
C ILE A 528 -9.04 20.02 -0.91
N GLU A 529 -8.56 21.25 -1.11
CA GLU A 529 -7.70 21.98 -0.17
C GLU A 529 -6.41 21.22 0.17
N LEU A 530 -5.82 20.50 -0.80
CA LEU A 530 -4.54 19.80 -0.67
C LEU A 530 -3.37 20.72 -1.01
N TRP A 531 -2.96 21.52 -0.03
CA TRP A 531 -1.96 22.58 -0.20
C TRP A 531 -0.60 22.09 -0.69
N ASN A 532 -0.12 20.94 -0.24
CA ASN A 532 1.18 20.41 -0.64
C ASN A 532 1.22 20.13 -2.15
N ASN A 533 0.26 19.34 -2.63
CA ASN A 533 0.14 19.02 -4.05
C ASN A 533 -0.08 20.28 -4.91
N LEU A 534 -0.85 21.25 -4.40
CA LEU A 534 -1.08 22.52 -5.08
C LEU A 534 0.22 23.36 -5.20
N ILE A 535 1.00 23.44 -4.14
CA ILE A 535 2.31 24.08 -4.10
C ILE A 535 3.25 23.42 -5.09
N ASP A 536 3.32 22.10 -5.09
CA ASP A 536 4.16 21.34 -6.01
C ASP A 536 3.79 21.65 -7.46
N CYS A 537 2.49 21.74 -7.78
CA CYS A 537 2.01 22.16 -9.10
C CYS A 537 2.47 23.58 -9.47
N TYR A 538 2.35 24.55 -8.56
CA TYR A 538 2.82 25.92 -8.81
C TYR A 538 4.34 26.01 -8.96
N CYS A 539 5.09 25.22 -8.20
CA CYS A 539 6.54 25.09 -8.33
C CYS A 539 6.93 24.48 -9.68
N LEU A 540 6.24 23.43 -10.14
CA LEU A 540 6.43 22.84 -11.47
C LEU A 540 6.14 23.84 -12.60
N LEU A 541 5.18 24.76 -12.41
CA LEU A 541 4.90 25.87 -13.34
C LEU A 541 5.87 27.06 -13.21
N GLY A 542 6.82 27.04 -12.26
CA GLY A 542 7.71 28.15 -11.98
C GLY A 542 7.04 29.38 -11.32
N LYS A 543 5.78 29.26 -10.88
CA LYS A 543 4.97 30.34 -10.30
C LYS A 543 4.97 30.32 -8.76
N LYS A 544 6.15 30.25 -8.15
CA LYS A 544 6.33 30.17 -6.70
C LYS A 544 5.67 31.33 -5.93
N ALA A 545 5.74 32.55 -6.47
CA ALA A 545 5.14 33.73 -5.85
C ALA A 545 3.60 33.64 -5.75
N ALA A 546 2.94 33.06 -6.78
CA ALA A 546 1.49 32.89 -6.76
C ALA A 546 1.04 31.92 -5.66
N ALA A 547 1.81 30.85 -5.43
CA ALA A 547 1.55 29.92 -4.32
C ALA A 547 1.65 30.62 -2.96
N VAL A 548 2.67 31.45 -2.75
CA VAL A 548 2.85 32.20 -1.49
C VAL A 548 1.66 33.14 -1.23
N GLU A 549 1.23 33.89 -2.24
CA GLU A 549 0.10 34.83 -2.09
C GLU A 549 -1.21 34.08 -1.83
N LEU A 550 -1.42 32.93 -2.47
CA LEU A 550 -2.57 32.07 -2.21
C LEU A 550 -2.59 31.57 -0.75
N ILE A 551 -1.44 31.08 -0.24
CA ILE A 551 -1.35 30.60 1.14
C ILE A 551 -1.57 31.75 2.14
N LYS A 552 -1.00 32.93 1.91
CA LYS A 552 -1.22 34.11 2.77
C LYS A 552 -2.68 34.55 2.78
N ALA A 553 -3.34 34.54 1.62
CA ALA A 553 -4.76 34.85 1.53
C ALA A 553 -5.59 33.90 2.41
N ARG A 554 -5.27 32.60 2.39
CA ARG A 554 -5.96 31.61 3.23
C ARG A 554 -5.62 31.70 4.71
N LEU A 555 -4.36 32.01 5.05
CA LEU A 555 -3.97 32.30 6.43
C LEU A 555 -4.67 33.53 7.00
N SER A 556 -5.10 34.48 6.15
CA SER A 556 -5.93 35.61 6.59
C SER A 556 -7.36 35.20 6.96
N GLU A 557 -7.88 34.12 6.37
CA GLU A 557 -9.18 33.53 6.70
C GLU A 557 -9.08 32.60 7.92
N MET A 558 -8.03 31.78 7.99
CA MET A 558 -7.80 30.78 9.03
C MET A 558 -6.37 30.88 9.60
N PRO A 559 -6.11 31.85 10.51
CA PRO A 559 -4.78 32.05 11.07
C PRO A 559 -4.32 30.91 11.99
N SER A 560 -5.26 30.10 12.46
CA SER A 560 -5.05 29.00 13.38
C SER A 560 -4.80 27.63 12.73
N ASP A 561 -4.63 27.52 11.40
CA ASP A 561 -4.33 26.22 10.76
C ASP A 561 -2.80 25.95 10.70
N PRO A 562 -2.27 24.96 11.45
CA PRO A 562 -0.84 24.66 11.44
C PRO A 562 -0.34 24.14 10.09
N ARG A 563 -1.22 23.52 9.28
CA ARG A 563 -0.85 22.94 7.97
C ARG A 563 -0.44 24.04 7.01
N LEU A 564 -1.20 25.13 6.97
CA LEU A 564 -0.93 26.28 6.10
C LEU A 564 0.38 26.97 6.46
N TRP A 565 0.69 27.10 7.76
CA TRP A 565 1.98 27.63 8.23
C TRP A 565 3.15 26.72 7.84
N CYS A 566 2.99 25.39 7.95
CA CYS A 566 4.01 24.45 7.46
C CYS A 566 4.19 24.57 5.94
N SER A 567 3.10 24.58 5.19
CA SER A 567 3.12 24.75 3.74
C SER A 567 3.76 26.08 3.31
N LEU A 568 3.53 27.16 4.04
CA LEU A 568 4.21 28.45 3.80
C LEU A 568 5.72 28.31 4.01
N GLY A 569 6.14 27.69 5.11
CA GLY A 569 7.54 27.41 5.41
C GLY A 569 8.20 26.52 4.35
N ASP A 570 7.50 25.50 3.85
CA ASP A 570 8.01 24.60 2.81
C ASP A 570 8.29 25.38 1.49
N VAL A 571 7.44 26.37 1.17
CA VAL A 571 7.64 27.23 0.00
C VAL A 571 8.73 28.28 0.25
N THR A 572 8.67 29.03 1.35
CA THR A 572 9.61 30.14 1.61
C THR A 572 10.97 29.65 2.10
N ASN A 573 11.07 28.41 2.56
CA ASN A 573 12.19 27.83 3.29
C ASN A 573 12.54 28.65 4.54
N ASP A 574 11.50 29.09 5.27
CA ASP A 574 11.60 29.93 6.47
C ASP A 574 11.17 29.17 7.73
N ASP A 575 12.09 29.06 8.69
CA ASP A 575 11.87 28.36 9.95
C ASP A 575 10.82 29.03 10.84
N ALA A 576 10.70 30.36 10.77
CA ALA A 576 9.75 31.12 11.58
C ALA A 576 8.29 30.71 11.29
N CYS A 577 8.02 30.22 10.07
CA CYS A 577 6.71 29.71 9.71
C CYS A 577 6.39 28.39 10.44
N TYR A 578 7.38 27.50 10.61
CA TYR A 578 7.17 26.25 11.35
C TYR A 578 7.07 26.49 12.86
N GLU A 579 7.80 27.45 13.41
CA GLU A 579 7.68 27.84 14.83
C GLU A 579 6.27 28.35 15.13
N LYS A 580 5.72 29.23 14.28
CA LYS A 580 4.31 29.64 14.38
C LYS A 580 3.34 28.48 14.27
N ALA A 581 3.60 27.51 13.39
CA ALA A 581 2.78 26.30 13.30
C ALA A 581 2.79 25.50 14.62
N LEU A 582 3.92 25.47 15.34
CA LEU A 582 4.00 24.85 16.67
C LEU A 582 3.25 25.65 17.74
N GLU A 583 3.36 26.97 17.74
CA GLU A 583 2.63 27.85 18.66
C GLU A 583 1.12 27.66 18.52
N VAL A 584 0.62 27.76 17.28
CA VAL A 584 -0.80 27.61 16.95
C VAL A 584 -1.33 26.22 17.26
N SER A 585 -0.50 25.17 17.09
CA SER A 585 -0.88 23.79 17.39
C SER A 585 -0.68 23.38 18.84
N ASN A 586 -0.30 24.29 19.75
CA ASN A 586 0.09 23.96 21.13
C ASN A 586 1.14 22.82 21.18
N ASN A 587 2.12 22.86 20.29
CA ASN A 587 3.22 21.90 20.15
C ASN A 587 2.79 20.46 19.80
N ARG A 588 1.59 20.28 19.23
CA ARG A 588 1.03 18.97 18.82
C ARG A 588 1.25 18.64 17.35
N SER A 589 1.70 19.58 16.52
CA SER A 589 1.98 19.32 15.10
C SER A 589 3.26 18.51 14.92
N ALA A 590 3.12 17.23 14.60
CA ALA A 590 4.26 16.37 14.25
C ALA A 590 4.92 16.86 12.95
N ARG A 591 4.14 17.34 11.97
CA ARG A 591 4.65 17.87 10.70
C ARG A 591 5.60 19.05 10.90
N ALA A 592 5.22 20.04 11.72
CA ALA A 592 6.05 21.23 11.95
C ALA A 592 7.41 20.86 12.56
N LYS A 593 7.44 19.94 13.55
CA LYS A 593 8.68 19.43 14.14
C LYS A 593 9.58 18.74 13.11
N ARG A 594 9.00 17.94 12.20
CA ARG A 594 9.76 17.28 11.12
C ARG A 594 10.34 18.26 10.14
N SER A 595 9.57 19.28 9.74
CA SER A 595 10.08 20.33 8.82
C SER A 595 11.21 21.14 9.46
N LEU A 596 11.09 21.52 10.75
CA LEU A 596 12.19 22.14 11.50
C LEU A 596 13.41 21.22 11.61
N ALA A 597 13.19 19.94 11.90
CA ALA A 597 14.27 18.96 11.99
C ALA A 597 15.02 18.81 10.66
N ARG A 598 14.30 18.81 9.53
CA ARG A 598 14.88 18.77 8.18
C ARG A 598 15.65 20.06 7.87
N SER A 599 15.11 21.21 8.24
CA SER A 599 15.80 22.50 8.07
C SER A 599 17.10 22.57 8.89
N ALA A 600 17.07 22.11 10.14
CA ALA A 600 18.26 21.99 11.00
C ALA A 600 19.30 21.02 10.41
N TYR A 601 18.86 19.87 9.89
CA TYR A 601 19.73 18.92 9.19
C TYR A 601 20.45 19.56 8.01
N ASN A 602 19.72 20.30 7.17
CA ASN A 602 20.27 20.98 5.99
C ASN A 602 21.24 22.11 6.35
N ARG A 603 21.11 22.72 7.54
CA ARG A 603 22.08 23.68 8.09
C ARG A 603 23.34 23.01 8.68
N GLY A 604 23.35 21.69 8.81
CA GLY A 604 24.42 20.93 9.46
C GLY A 604 24.33 20.88 10.99
N ASP A 605 23.24 21.37 11.59
CA ASP A 605 22.99 21.25 13.02
C ASP A 605 22.30 19.92 13.34
N TYR A 606 23.10 18.86 13.30
CA TYR A 606 22.60 17.49 13.42
C TYR A 606 22.07 17.14 14.82
N GLU A 607 22.56 17.80 15.87
CA GLU A 607 22.15 17.52 17.24
C GLU A 607 20.74 18.09 17.52
N THR A 608 20.47 19.33 17.09
CA THR A 608 19.10 19.87 17.19
C THR A 608 18.15 19.13 16.25
N SER A 609 18.60 18.77 15.05
CA SER A 609 17.82 17.93 14.12
C SER A 609 17.41 16.61 14.77
N LYS A 610 18.34 15.91 15.43
CA LYS A 610 18.08 14.66 16.17
C LYS A 610 16.99 14.86 17.23
N ILE A 611 17.12 15.88 18.08
CA ILE A 611 16.15 16.17 19.15
C ILE A 611 14.76 16.49 18.58
N LEU A 612 14.70 17.28 17.50
CA LEU A 612 13.44 17.63 16.84
C LEU A 612 12.78 16.39 16.21
N TRP A 613 13.55 15.53 15.54
CA TRP A 613 13.06 14.26 15.02
C TRP A 613 12.56 13.33 16.13
N GLU A 614 13.27 13.19 17.25
CA GLU A 614 12.81 12.42 18.40
C GLU A 614 11.48 12.95 18.94
N SER A 615 11.37 14.26 19.08
CA SER A 615 10.14 14.90 19.55
C SER A 615 8.97 14.77 18.57
N ALA A 616 9.25 14.67 17.26
CA ALA A 616 8.25 14.38 16.25
C ALA A 616 7.79 12.91 16.31
N MET A 617 8.73 11.97 16.44
CA MET A 617 8.45 10.54 16.51
C MET A 617 7.78 10.13 17.84
N ALA A 618 7.96 10.93 18.89
CA ALA A 618 7.20 10.80 20.14
C ALA A 618 5.72 11.18 19.99
N LEU A 619 5.38 12.10 19.05
CA LEU A 619 4.00 12.45 18.73
C LEU A 619 3.37 11.42 17.79
N ASN A 620 4.06 11.08 16.70
CA ASN A 620 3.63 10.07 15.74
C ASN A 620 4.74 9.04 15.49
N SER A 621 4.57 7.85 16.04
CA SER A 621 5.54 6.75 15.91
C SER A 621 5.37 5.91 14.65
N LEU A 622 4.23 5.99 13.93
CA LEU A 622 3.93 5.17 12.75
C LEU A 622 4.33 5.86 11.43
N TYR A 623 5.50 6.50 11.43
CA TYR A 623 6.05 7.22 10.28
C TYR A 623 7.47 6.72 9.91
N PRO A 624 7.59 5.73 8.99
CA PRO A 624 8.87 5.08 8.66
C PRO A 624 9.96 6.07 8.22
N ASP A 625 9.61 7.03 7.36
CA ASP A 625 10.55 8.04 6.85
C ASP A 625 11.14 8.92 7.96
N GLY A 626 10.36 9.17 9.02
CA GLY A 626 10.83 9.96 10.16
C GLY A 626 11.81 9.19 11.03
N TRP A 627 11.62 7.88 11.21
CA TRP A 627 12.59 7.02 11.89
C TRP A 627 13.88 6.88 11.09
N PHE A 628 13.78 6.79 9.76
CA PHE A 628 14.93 6.81 8.87
C PHE A 628 15.68 8.16 8.95
N ALA A 629 14.96 9.28 8.90
CA ALA A 629 15.55 10.61 9.01
C ALA A 629 16.17 10.86 10.40
N LEU A 630 15.55 10.38 11.47
CA LEU A 630 16.13 10.38 12.81
C LEU A 630 17.43 9.57 12.85
N GLY A 631 17.44 8.38 12.23
CA GLY A 631 18.62 7.54 12.11
C GLY A 631 19.77 8.25 11.38
N ALA A 632 19.46 8.94 10.28
CA ALA A 632 20.41 9.72 9.50
C ALA A 632 20.93 10.96 10.28
N ALA A 633 20.07 11.68 10.99
CA ALA A 633 20.45 12.81 11.84
C ALA A 633 21.37 12.37 12.99
N ALA A 634 20.99 11.31 13.71
CA ALA A 634 21.80 10.74 14.79
C ALA A 634 23.17 10.24 14.30
N LEU A 635 23.21 9.60 13.14
CA LEU A 635 24.46 9.16 12.51
C LEU A 635 25.40 10.33 12.21
N LYS A 636 24.89 11.42 11.64
CA LYS A 636 25.69 12.63 11.37
C LYS A 636 26.11 13.35 12.66
N ALA A 637 25.29 13.25 13.72
CA ALA A 637 25.64 13.67 15.07
C ALA A 637 26.61 12.69 15.79
N ARG A 638 27.06 11.61 15.13
CA ARG A 638 27.94 10.55 15.66
C ARG A 638 27.35 9.73 16.81
N ASP A 639 26.03 9.74 16.97
CA ASP A 639 25.30 8.91 17.92
C ASP A 639 24.89 7.58 17.26
N ILE A 640 25.82 6.62 17.30
CA ILE A 640 25.68 5.32 16.62
C ILE A 640 24.55 4.47 17.22
N GLU A 641 24.33 4.54 18.53
CA GLU A 641 23.28 3.76 19.20
C GLU A 641 21.90 4.28 18.81
N LYS A 642 21.71 5.61 18.82
CA LYS A 642 20.44 6.20 18.40
C LYS A 642 20.20 6.02 16.90
N ALA A 643 21.25 6.10 16.08
CA ALA A 643 21.14 5.81 14.65
C ALA A 643 20.64 4.38 14.39
N LEU A 644 21.17 3.41 15.14
CA LEU A 644 20.75 2.01 15.04
C LEU A 644 19.29 1.82 15.48
N ASP A 645 18.86 2.43 16.59
CA ASP A 645 17.45 2.40 17.03
C ASP A 645 16.53 3.01 15.96
N GLY A 646 16.89 4.18 15.41
CA GLY A 646 16.14 4.87 14.37
C GLY A 646 15.95 4.00 13.11
N PHE A 647 17.03 3.48 12.53
CA PHE A 647 16.91 2.62 11.35
C PHE A 647 16.20 1.30 11.66
N THR A 648 16.40 0.72 12.85
CA THR A 648 15.71 -0.52 13.26
C THR A 648 14.20 -0.32 13.33
N ARG A 649 13.73 0.80 13.89
CA ARG A 649 12.30 1.13 13.90
C ARG A 649 11.77 1.43 12.50
N ALA A 650 12.56 2.05 11.64
CA ALA A 650 12.19 2.27 10.24
C ALA A 650 11.90 0.93 9.53
N VAL A 651 12.79 -0.08 9.67
CA VAL A 651 12.57 -1.40 9.05
C VAL A 651 11.48 -2.24 9.72
N GLN A 652 11.16 -1.99 10.99
CA GLN A 652 10.02 -2.64 11.64
C GLN A 652 8.68 -2.14 11.07
N LEU A 653 8.61 -0.87 10.68
CA LEU A 653 7.41 -0.27 10.11
C LEU A 653 7.34 -0.42 8.59
N ASP A 654 8.50 -0.43 7.94
CA ASP A 654 8.68 -0.67 6.51
C ASP A 654 9.80 -1.71 6.28
N PRO A 655 9.46 -3.00 6.33
CA PRO A 655 10.43 -4.08 6.13
C PRO A 655 11.11 -4.04 4.76
N GLU A 656 10.52 -3.36 3.78
CA GLU A 656 11.02 -3.30 2.41
C GLU A 656 12.07 -2.21 2.19
N ASN A 657 12.32 -1.36 3.21
CA ASN A 657 13.31 -0.30 3.12
C ASN A 657 14.74 -0.86 3.10
N GLY A 658 15.21 -1.21 1.90
CA GLY A 658 16.55 -1.74 1.68
C GLY A 658 17.68 -0.78 2.07
N GLU A 659 17.44 0.53 2.04
CA GLU A 659 18.42 1.54 2.45
C GLU A 659 18.60 1.56 3.97
N ALA A 660 17.50 1.46 4.72
CA ALA A 660 17.52 1.32 6.17
C ALA A 660 18.24 0.03 6.59
N TRP A 661 17.94 -1.11 5.94
CA TRP A 661 18.65 -2.38 6.19
C TRP A 661 20.14 -2.27 5.90
N ASN A 662 20.53 -1.60 4.83
CA ASN A 662 21.93 -1.35 4.52
C ASN A 662 22.60 -0.46 5.59
N ASN A 663 21.93 0.59 6.06
CA ASN A 663 22.47 1.45 7.11
C ASN A 663 22.62 0.69 8.44
N ILE A 664 21.65 -0.17 8.81
CA ILE A 664 21.76 -1.09 9.96
C ILE A 664 22.99 -2.00 9.81
N ALA A 665 23.18 -2.58 8.62
CA ALA A 665 24.31 -3.45 8.34
C ALA A 665 25.66 -2.74 8.51
N CYS A 666 25.77 -1.51 7.99
CA CYS A 666 26.96 -0.67 8.14
C CYS A 666 27.20 -0.26 9.61
N LEU A 667 26.15 0.09 10.35
CA LEU A 667 26.27 0.42 11.78
C LEU A 667 26.71 -0.77 12.62
N HIS A 668 26.17 -1.97 12.38
CA HIS A 668 26.65 -3.18 13.02
C HIS A 668 28.12 -3.48 12.69
N MET A 669 28.58 -3.12 11.49
CA MET A 669 29.97 -3.24 11.09
C MET A 669 30.88 -2.28 11.87
N ILE A 670 30.48 -1.02 12.04
CA ILE A 670 31.18 -0.06 12.92
C ILE A 670 31.26 -0.60 14.35
N LYS A 671 30.20 -1.25 14.83
CA LYS A 671 30.14 -1.92 16.15
C LYS A 671 30.86 -3.27 16.22
N LYS A 672 31.54 -3.70 15.14
CA LYS A 672 32.24 -5.00 15.03
C LYS A 672 31.34 -6.24 15.24
N LYS A 673 30.05 -6.11 14.96
CA LYS A 673 29.04 -7.19 15.03
C LYS A 673 28.80 -7.81 13.65
N SER A 674 29.73 -8.67 13.23
CA SER A 674 29.77 -9.23 11.87
C SER A 674 28.58 -10.11 11.51
N LYS A 675 27.99 -10.84 12.48
CA LYS A 675 26.86 -11.74 12.24
C LYS A 675 25.58 -10.97 11.95
N GLU A 676 25.28 -9.98 12.78
CA GLU A 676 24.10 -9.13 12.66
C GLU A 676 24.16 -8.25 11.42
N SER A 677 25.35 -7.70 11.11
CA SER A 677 25.60 -6.96 9.87
C SER A 677 25.27 -7.80 8.63
N PHE A 678 25.68 -9.08 8.63
CA PHE A 678 25.37 -9.98 7.51
C PHE A 678 23.88 -10.27 7.35
N ILE A 679 23.17 -10.51 8.45
CA ILE A 679 21.72 -10.74 8.41
C ILE A 679 21.03 -9.50 7.80
N ALA A 680 21.41 -8.30 8.23
CA ALA A 680 20.88 -7.05 7.69
C ALA A 680 21.20 -6.87 6.19
N PHE A 681 22.43 -7.18 5.74
CA PHE A 681 22.75 -7.16 4.30
C PHE A 681 21.93 -8.17 3.49
N LYS A 682 21.69 -9.36 4.06
CA LYS A 682 20.84 -10.37 3.42
C LYS A 682 19.42 -9.86 3.22
N GLU A 683 18.85 -9.19 4.21
CA GLU A 683 17.53 -8.55 4.10
C GLU A 683 17.56 -7.37 3.11
N ALA A 684 18.59 -6.52 3.12
CA ALA A 684 18.73 -5.43 2.15
C ALA A 684 18.71 -5.93 0.70
N LEU A 685 19.47 -7.00 0.41
CA LEU A 685 19.52 -7.65 -0.92
C LEU A 685 18.21 -8.31 -1.33
N LYS A 686 17.28 -8.57 -0.40
CA LYS A 686 15.95 -9.07 -0.75
C LYS A 686 15.07 -7.99 -1.38
N PHE A 687 15.29 -6.71 -1.10
CA PHE A 687 14.39 -5.64 -1.53
C PHE A 687 15.01 -4.75 -2.60
N LYS A 688 16.26 -4.32 -2.40
CA LYS A 688 16.99 -3.47 -3.35
C LYS A 688 18.36 -4.06 -3.64
N ILE A 689 18.52 -4.59 -4.85
CA ILE A 689 19.83 -4.99 -5.37
C ILE A 689 20.41 -3.79 -6.11
N ASP A 690 21.18 -2.98 -5.38
CA ASP A 690 21.94 -1.89 -5.99
C ASP A 690 23.37 -2.37 -6.32
N SER A 691 23.92 -1.89 -7.44
CA SER A 691 25.35 -2.01 -7.76
C SER A 691 26.22 -1.46 -6.64
N GLU A 692 25.83 -0.34 -6.03
CA GLU A 692 26.60 0.30 -4.98
C GLU A 692 26.57 -0.51 -3.66
N LEU A 693 25.41 -1.12 -3.36
CA LEU A 693 25.27 -2.04 -2.22
C LEU A 693 26.15 -3.28 -2.42
N LEU A 694 26.09 -3.89 -3.61
CA LEU A 694 26.91 -5.04 -3.95
C LEU A 694 28.40 -4.70 -3.86
N GLU A 695 28.79 -3.52 -4.36
CA GLU A 695 30.15 -3.00 -4.28
C GLU A 695 30.66 -2.89 -2.83
N ARG A 696 29.84 -2.31 -1.95
CA ARG A 696 30.15 -2.22 -0.52
C ARG A 696 30.34 -3.59 0.13
N ILE A 697 29.49 -4.56 -0.22
CA ILE A 697 29.60 -5.94 0.27
C ILE A 697 30.89 -6.60 -0.24
N THR A 698 31.22 -6.49 -1.54
CA THR A 698 32.49 -7.03 -2.10
C THR A 698 33.72 -6.42 -1.46
N LEU A 699 33.76 -5.09 -1.32
CA LEU A 699 34.90 -4.38 -0.73
C LEU A 699 35.15 -4.84 0.72
N GLU A 700 34.09 -5.09 1.48
CA GLU A 700 34.21 -5.63 2.83
C GLU A 700 34.75 -7.06 2.84
N MET A 701 34.29 -7.91 1.91
CA MET A 701 34.84 -9.26 1.79
C MET A 701 36.34 -9.21 1.45
N GLU A 702 36.75 -8.30 0.56
CA GLU A 702 38.16 -8.07 0.19
C GLU A 702 39.02 -7.63 1.37
N LYS A 703 38.53 -6.69 2.19
CA LYS A 703 39.23 -6.25 3.41
C LYS A 703 39.43 -7.40 4.39
N ARG A 704 38.42 -8.27 4.56
CA ARG A 704 38.51 -9.44 5.44
C ARG A 704 39.49 -10.49 4.91
N THR A 705 39.51 -10.73 3.60
CA THR A 705 40.41 -11.72 2.99
C THR A 705 41.85 -11.24 2.84
N SER A 706 42.09 -9.93 2.75
CA SER A 706 43.43 -9.33 2.60
C SER A 706 44.30 -9.43 3.85
N THR A 707 43.74 -9.85 4.99
CA THR A 707 44.52 -10.22 6.20
C THR A 707 45.37 -11.50 6.03
N ARG A 708 45.47 -12.05 4.81
CA ARG A 708 46.25 -13.25 4.44
C ARG A 708 47.76 -13.03 4.24
N HIS A 709 48.27 -11.82 4.05
CA HIS A 709 49.69 -11.62 3.69
C HIS A 709 50.52 -11.00 4.82
N PRO A 710 51.61 -11.66 5.29
CA PRO A 710 52.63 -10.96 6.05
C PRO A 710 53.35 -9.98 5.13
N VAL A 711 53.60 -8.80 5.67
CA VAL A 711 54.28 -7.67 5.04
C VAL A 711 55.54 -8.11 4.30
N SER A 712 55.63 -7.75 3.02
CA SER A 712 56.89 -7.30 2.43
C SER A 712 56.61 -5.95 1.78
N SER A 713 57.40 -4.97 2.21
CA SER A 713 57.31 -3.56 1.89
C SER A 713 57.52 -3.29 0.42
N GLU A 714 56.63 -2.51 -0.19
CA GLU A 714 57.02 -1.37 -1.01
C GLU A 714 55.83 -0.42 -1.10
N ALA A 715 56.00 0.74 -0.46
CA ALA A 715 55.08 1.85 -0.52
C ALA A 715 55.21 2.52 -1.89
N ALA A 716 54.08 2.71 -2.57
CA ALA A 716 53.90 3.80 -3.50
C ALA A 716 52.47 4.30 -3.33
N ASN A 717 52.38 5.59 -3.00
CA ASN A 717 51.15 6.35 -2.79
C ASN A 717 50.20 6.20 -3.99
N ASP A 718 48.93 5.91 -3.72
CA ASP A 718 47.83 6.30 -4.59
C ASP A 718 46.65 6.74 -3.73
N ASP A 719 46.75 7.99 -3.27
CA ASP A 719 45.59 8.81 -2.95
C ASP A 719 44.89 9.13 -4.29
N ASN A 720 43.96 8.28 -4.71
CA ASN A 720 43.02 8.65 -5.77
C ASN A 720 41.57 8.42 -5.31
N CYS A 721 41.16 9.38 -4.47
CA CYS A 721 39.78 9.68 -4.16
C CYS A 721 39.01 9.97 -5.46
N THR A 722 38.32 8.96 -5.99
CA THR A 722 37.32 9.17 -7.05
C THR A 722 36.08 9.79 -6.42
N LYS A 723 36.09 11.13 -6.32
CA LYS A 723 34.86 11.93 -6.22
C LYS A 723 34.06 11.73 -7.50
N SER A 724 33.16 10.73 -7.54
CA SER A 724 32.11 10.71 -8.56
C SER A 724 31.11 11.81 -8.24
N THR A 725 31.08 12.83 -9.08
CA THR A 725 30.19 13.99 -8.97
C THR A 725 28.82 13.62 -9.53
N HIS A 726 27.92 13.19 -8.65
CA HIS A 726 26.48 13.35 -8.82
C HIS A 726 25.91 13.81 -7.46
N PRO A 727 25.33 15.03 -7.37
CA PRO A 727 24.60 15.44 -6.19
C PRO A 727 23.24 14.73 -6.24
N SER A 728 23.18 13.54 -5.67
CA SER A 728 21.91 12.94 -5.25
C SER A 728 22.06 12.65 -3.77
N ASP A 729 21.15 13.23 -2.98
CA ASP A 729 21.03 13.20 -1.52
C ASP A 729 20.94 11.77 -0.96
N SER A 730 22.03 11.02 -1.06
CA SER A 730 22.14 9.66 -0.56
C SER A 730 22.55 9.73 0.92
N ASN A 731 21.58 9.61 1.82
CA ASN A 731 21.78 9.50 3.27
C ASN A 731 22.38 8.13 3.68
N VAL A 732 23.14 7.52 2.79
CA VAL A 732 23.67 6.17 2.90
C VAL A 732 25.13 6.23 3.35
N ILE A 733 25.50 5.41 4.33
CA ILE A 733 26.86 5.42 4.91
C ILE A 733 27.90 5.01 3.86
N HIS A 734 28.83 5.91 3.53
CA HIS A 734 30.11 5.56 2.92
C HIS A 734 31.09 5.12 4.02
N VAL A 735 31.48 3.85 3.99
CA VAL A 735 32.35 3.20 5.00
C VAL A 735 33.74 3.87 5.09
N GLY A 736 34.14 4.65 4.09
CA GLY A 736 35.39 5.41 4.08
C GLY A 736 35.45 6.56 5.09
N ASP A 737 34.32 7.15 5.47
CA ASP A 737 34.31 8.44 6.18
C ASP A 737 34.41 8.35 7.71
N LEU A 738 34.37 7.13 8.29
CA LEU A 738 34.20 6.96 9.75
C LEU A 738 35.13 5.91 10.40
N MET A 739 36.02 5.25 9.64
CA MET A 739 36.84 4.15 10.19
C MET A 739 38.33 4.49 10.19
N SER A 740 38.88 4.68 11.39
CA SER A 740 40.31 4.59 11.67
C SER A 740 40.77 3.13 11.54
N SER A 741 41.83 2.92 10.78
CA SER A 741 42.46 1.64 10.46
C SER A 741 43.09 0.99 11.69
N GLU A 742 42.46 -0.03 12.29
CA GLU A 742 43.17 -0.96 13.17
C GLU A 742 42.69 -2.42 13.04
N SER A 743 43.70 -3.28 12.97
CA SER A 743 43.73 -4.71 12.68
C SER A 743 43.09 -5.61 13.73
N GLY A 744 42.41 -6.69 13.30
CA GLY A 744 42.29 -7.88 14.13
C GLY A 744 41.24 -8.94 13.75
N VAL A 745 41.75 -10.16 13.57
CA VAL A 745 41.14 -11.51 13.71
C VAL A 745 40.54 -12.16 12.45
N GLY A 746 40.96 -13.41 12.24
CA GLY A 746 40.90 -14.17 10.98
C GLY A 746 39.54 -14.70 10.52
N ILE A 747 39.59 -15.36 9.37
CA ILE A 747 38.46 -15.82 8.55
C ILE A 747 37.51 -16.70 9.36
N SER A 748 36.34 -16.15 9.69
CA SER A 748 35.20 -16.90 10.24
C SER A 748 34.60 -17.84 9.17
N ARG A 749 34.07 -19.01 9.57
CA ARG A 749 33.22 -19.88 8.70
C ARG A 749 32.04 -19.11 8.06
N GLU A 750 31.69 -17.98 8.67
CA GLU A 750 30.68 -17.04 8.21
C GLU A 750 31.12 -16.28 6.94
N THR A 751 32.40 -15.87 6.84
CA THR A 751 32.95 -15.19 5.64
C THR A 751 32.95 -16.08 4.40
N GLU A 752 33.10 -17.39 4.54
CA GLU A 752 33.02 -18.34 3.41
C GLU A 752 31.57 -18.50 2.92
N ASN A 753 30.60 -18.68 3.83
CA ASN A 753 29.18 -18.73 3.49
C ASN A 753 28.70 -17.43 2.81
N LEU A 754 29.25 -16.30 3.25
CA LEU A 754 29.04 -14.94 2.71
C LEU A 754 29.47 -14.83 1.25
N VAL A 755 30.71 -15.24 0.95
CA VAL A 755 31.24 -15.29 -0.42
C VAL A 755 30.35 -16.19 -1.28
N GLU A 756 29.95 -17.36 -0.79
CA GLU A 756 29.09 -18.25 -1.58
C GLU A 756 27.71 -17.65 -1.91
N MET A 757 27.08 -16.97 -0.95
CA MET A 757 25.78 -16.30 -1.14
C MET A 757 25.88 -15.13 -2.13
N LEU A 758 26.89 -14.28 -2.00
CA LEU A 758 27.15 -13.18 -2.93
C LEU A 758 27.31 -13.71 -4.36
N GLY A 759 28.02 -14.84 -4.51
CA GLY A 759 28.16 -15.57 -5.77
C GLY A 759 26.83 -15.98 -6.38
N LYS A 760 25.90 -16.54 -5.58
CA LYS A 760 24.55 -16.93 -6.04
C LYS A 760 23.75 -15.71 -6.54
N VAL A 761 23.85 -14.58 -5.85
CA VAL A 761 23.19 -13.32 -6.25
C VAL A 761 23.78 -12.78 -7.55
N LEU A 762 25.11 -12.60 -7.61
CA LEU A 762 25.79 -12.10 -8.81
C LEU A 762 25.56 -13.02 -10.01
N GLN A 763 25.59 -14.34 -9.82
CA GLN A 763 25.30 -15.30 -10.89
C GLN A 763 23.86 -15.19 -11.42
N LYS A 764 22.87 -14.95 -10.54
CA LYS A 764 21.48 -14.71 -10.96
C LYS A 764 21.36 -13.45 -11.82
N ILE A 765 21.99 -12.36 -11.40
CA ILE A 765 21.94 -11.06 -12.10
C ILE A 765 22.69 -11.13 -13.45
N VAL A 766 23.84 -11.79 -13.47
CA VAL A 766 24.63 -11.98 -14.69
C VAL A 766 23.86 -12.79 -15.74
N ARG A 767 23.09 -13.80 -15.33
CA ARG A 767 22.26 -14.62 -16.22
C ARG A 767 21.14 -13.82 -16.90
N SER A 768 20.62 -12.78 -16.26
CA SER A 768 19.60 -11.89 -16.82
C SER A 768 20.16 -10.76 -17.70
N GLY A 769 21.49 -10.69 -17.90
CA GLY A 769 22.14 -9.64 -18.69
C GLY A 769 22.71 -8.51 -17.83
N GLY A 770 23.82 -8.78 -17.14
CA GLY A 770 24.46 -7.82 -16.22
C GLY A 770 25.10 -6.61 -16.92
N ARG A 771 24.98 -5.42 -16.29
CA ARG A 771 25.72 -4.19 -16.64
C ARG A 771 27.22 -4.37 -16.39
N ALA A 772 28.04 -3.49 -16.97
CA ALA A 772 29.50 -3.53 -16.85
C ALA A 772 30.00 -3.59 -15.39
N ASP A 773 29.43 -2.76 -14.51
CA ASP A 773 29.81 -2.70 -13.09
C ASP A 773 29.58 -4.04 -12.36
N ILE A 774 28.49 -4.75 -12.72
CA ILE A 774 28.14 -6.05 -12.14
C ILE A 774 29.11 -7.14 -12.61
N TRP A 775 29.57 -7.07 -13.86
CA TRP A 775 30.61 -7.98 -14.36
C TRP A 775 31.94 -7.76 -13.63
N GLY A 776 32.30 -6.51 -13.31
CA GLY A 776 33.46 -6.20 -12.48
C GLY A 776 33.35 -6.75 -11.06
N LEU A 777 32.18 -6.59 -10.43
CA LEU A 777 31.89 -7.20 -9.12
C LEU A 777 31.97 -8.73 -9.15
N TYR A 778 31.47 -9.34 -10.22
CA TYR A 778 31.52 -10.78 -10.41
C TYR A 778 32.94 -11.31 -10.63
N ALA A 779 33.79 -10.55 -11.32
CA ALA A 779 35.20 -10.84 -11.46
C ALA A 779 35.93 -10.79 -10.11
N ARG A 780 35.75 -9.69 -9.36
CA ARG A 780 36.32 -9.54 -8.01
C ARG A 780 35.90 -10.69 -7.09
N TRP A 781 34.63 -11.09 -7.15
CA TRP A 781 34.14 -12.26 -6.42
C TRP A 781 34.85 -13.58 -6.79
N HIS A 782 35.08 -13.85 -8.08
CA HIS A 782 35.85 -15.02 -8.52
C HIS A 782 37.32 -14.93 -8.09
N LYS A 783 37.91 -13.73 -8.10
CA LYS A 783 39.25 -13.48 -7.56
C LYS A 783 39.34 -13.82 -6.07
N LEU A 784 38.33 -13.45 -5.27
CA LEU A 784 38.23 -13.82 -3.85
C LEU A 784 38.17 -15.34 -3.62
N LYS A 785 37.48 -16.06 -4.51
CA LYS A 785 37.40 -17.53 -4.47
C LYS A 785 38.70 -18.22 -4.92
N GLY A 786 39.58 -17.49 -5.60
CA GLY A 786 40.81 -18.01 -6.22
C GLY A 786 40.60 -18.64 -7.61
N ASP A 787 39.43 -18.46 -8.23
CA ASP A 787 39.17 -18.95 -9.60
C ASP A 787 39.54 -17.87 -10.62
N LEU A 788 40.83 -17.79 -10.94
CA LEU A 788 41.36 -16.79 -11.87
C LEU A 788 40.81 -16.96 -13.30
N THR A 789 40.44 -18.18 -13.69
CA THR A 789 39.94 -18.46 -15.05
C THR A 789 38.59 -17.78 -15.27
N MET A 790 37.63 -18.02 -14.38
CA MET A 790 36.31 -17.39 -14.41
C MET A 790 36.37 -15.89 -14.15
N CYS A 791 37.33 -15.43 -13.33
CA CYS A 791 37.63 -14.00 -13.14
C CYS A 791 37.98 -13.33 -14.48
N SER A 792 38.88 -13.93 -15.26
CA SER A 792 39.27 -13.38 -16.57
C SER A 792 38.12 -13.36 -17.59
N GLU A 793 37.24 -14.37 -17.57
CA GLU A 793 36.06 -14.38 -18.43
C GLU A 793 35.04 -13.29 -18.06
N ALA A 794 34.84 -13.04 -16.77
CA ALA A 794 33.97 -11.99 -16.27
C ALA A 794 34.51 -10.58 -16.63
N LEU A 795 35.81 -10.34 -16.40
CA LEU A 795 36.47 -9.09 -16.80
C LEU A 795 36.41 -8.86 -18.31
N LEU A 796 36.58 -9.91 -19.12
CA LEU A 796 36.47 -9.81 -20.57
C LEU A 796 35.05 -9.43 -21.01
N LYS A 797 34.01 -9.91 -20.33
CA LYS A 797 32.62 -9.47 -20.56
C LYS A 797 32.38 -8.04 -20.10
N GLN A 798 32.98 -7.61 -18.99
CA GLN A 798 32.96 -6.20 -18.55
C GLN A 798 33.58 -5.29 -19.62
N VAL A 799 34.79 -5.60 -20.09
CA VAL A 799 35.49 -4.85 -21.14
C VAL A 799 34.64 -4.76 -22.40
N ARG A 800 34.04 -5.87 -22.85
CA ARG A 800 33.14 -5.88 -24.02
C ARG A 800 31.90 -5.03 -23.82
N SER A 801 31.33 -4.99 -22.62
CA SER A 801 30.14 -4.16 -22.35
C SER A 801 30.42 -2.65 -22.44
N TYR A 802 31.67 -2.24 -22.22
CA TYR A 802 32.12 -0.86 -22.43
C TYR A 802 32.49 -0.55 -23.89
N GLN A 803 32.66 -1.55 -24.76
CA GLN A 803 32.98 -1.38 -26.17
C GLN A 803 31.72 -0.98 -26.97
N GLY A 804 31.49 0.33 -27.09
CA GLY A 804 30.44 0.93 -27.93
C GLY A 804 30.99 2.05 -28.83
N SER A 805 30.19 2.49 -29.80
CA SER A 805 30.58 3.51 -30.81
C SER A 805 31.02 4.85 -30.22
N ASP A 806 30.52 5.20 -29.04
CA ASP A 806 30.76 6.50 -28.39
C ASP A 806 31.93 6.47 -27.39
N MET A 807 32.55 5.30 -27.15
CA MET A 807 33.60 5.13 -26.14
C MET A 807 34.84 5.99 -26.44
N TRP A 808 35.21 6.13 -27.70
CA TRP A 808 36.38 6.91 -28.14
C TRP A 808 36.15 8.43 -28.14
N LYS A 809 34.99 8.90 -27.71
CA LYS A 809 34.65 10.34 -27.63
C LYS A 809 34.45 10.82 -26.18
N ASP A 810 34.10 9.91 -25.28
CA ASP A 810 33.74 10.20 -23.89
C ASP A 810 34.90 9.84 -22.95
N ARG A 811 35.49 10.86 -22.31
CA ARG A 811 36.64 10.72 -21.40
C ARG A 811 36.33 9.83 -20.20
N ASP A 812 35.15 9.93 -19.62
CA ASP A 812 34.79 9.17 -18.41
C ASP A 812 34.55 7.69 -18.71
N ARG A 813 33.98 7.40 -19.89
CA ARG A 813 33.84 6.01 -20.36
C ARG A 813 35.20 5.39 -20.70
N PHE A 814 36.10 6.15 -21.32
CA PHE A 814 37.45 5.67 -21.59
C PHE A 814 38.20 5.32 -20.30
N LYS A 815 38.11 6.17 -19.26
CA LYS A 815 38.70 5.90 -17.94
C LYS A 815 38.24 4.57 -17.34
N LYS A 816 36.92 4.31 -17.32
CA LYS A 816 36.36 3.03 -16.82
C LYS A 816 36.80 1.83 -17.66
N PHE A 817 36.84 1.98 -18.98
CA PHE A 817 37.29 0.94 -19.91
C PHE A 817 38.78 0.61 -19.76
N ALA A 818 39.63 1.63 -19.61
CA ALA A 818 41.07 1.48 -19.42
C ALA A 818 41.35 0.74 -18.10
N HIS A 819 40.68 1.14 -17.01
CA HIS A 819 40.81 0.48 -15.71
C HIS A 819 40.41 -1.02 -15.78
N ALA A 820 39.24 -1.33 -16.35
CA ALA A 820 38.81 -2.73 -16.51
C ALA A 820 39.77 -3.55 -17.41
N SER A 821 40.38 -2.91 -18.42
CA SER A 821 41.36 -3.56 -19.31
C SER A 821 42.69 -3.81 -18.60
N LEU A 822 43.13 -2.91 -17.73
CA LEU A 822 44.32 -3.08 -16.90
C LEU A 822 44.12 -4.23 -15.90
N GLU A 823 42.98 -4.27 -15.21
CA GLU A 823 42.65 -5.38 -14.30
C GLU A 823 42.64 -6.73 -15.03
N LEU A 824 42.06 -6.80 -16.24
CA LEU A 824 42.09 -8.01 -17.06
C LEU A 824 43.51 -8.46 -17.39
N CYS A 825 44.38 -7.52 -17.77
CA CYS A 825 45.78 -7.83 -18.10
C CYS A 825 46.56 -8.29 -16.87
N ASN A 826 46.32 -7.69 -15.70
CA ASN A 826 46.90 -8.13 -14.44
C ASN A 826 46.51 -9.57 -14.09
N VAL A 827 45.23 -9.94 -14.25
CA VAL A 827 44.77 -11.32 -14.04
C VAL A 827 45.39 -12.28 -15.06
N TYR A 828 45.54 -11.88 -16.34
CA TYR A 828 46.25 -12.72 -17.32
C TYR A 828 47.73 -12.93 -16.97
N MET A 829 48.40 -11.93 -16.40
CA MET A 829 49.77 -12.09 -15.89
C MET A 829 49.82 -13.04 -14.70
N GLU A 830 48.87 -12.95 -13.75
CA GLU A 830 48.75 -13.88 -12.62
C GLU A 830 48.50 -15.34 -13.10
N ILE A 831 47.62 -15.54 -14.09
CA ILE A 831 47.35 -16.85 -14.69
C ILE A 831 48.59 -17.42 -15.40
N SER A 832 49.31 -16.60 -16.18
CA SER A 832 50.54 -17.07 -16.85
C SER A 832 51.66 -17.41 -15.87
N SER A 833 51.70 -16.73 -14.73
CA SER A 833 52.69 -16.98 -13.68
C SER A 833 52.40 -18.30 -12.95
N SER A 834 51.12 -18.66 -12.77
CA SER A 834 50.69 -19.90 -12.11
C SER A 834 50.67 -21.12 -13.04
N THR A 835 50.23 -20.97 -14.30
CA THR A 835 50.08 -22.10 -15.25
C THR A 835 51.29 -22.29 -16.17
N GLY A 836 52.19 -21.30 -16.27
CA GLY A 836 53.31 -21.30 -17.20
C GLY A 836 52.93 -21.08 -18.68
N SER A 837 51.63 -20.98 -18.99
CA SER A 837 51.13 -20.78 -20.35
C SER A 837 51.47 -19.39 -20.91
N ARG A 838 51.88 -19.33 -22.19
CA ARG A 838 52.12 -18.08 -22.94
C ARG A 838 50.85 -17.51 -23.59
N ARG A 839 49.76 -18.27 -23.64
CA ARG A 839 48.55 -17.92 -24.40
C ARG A 839 47.90 -16.64 -23.87
N GLU A 840 47.80 -16.51 -22.55
CA GLU A 840 47.16 -15.41 -21.85
C GLU A 840 47.97 -14.11 -21.97
N LEU A 841 49.32 -14.21 -21.95
CA LEU A 841 50.20 -13.06 -22.18
C LEU A 841 50.10 -12.53 -23.62
N LEU A 842 50.02 -13.41 -24.62
CA LEU A 842 49.82 -13.01 -26.01
C LEU A 842 48.44 -12.35 -26.22
N ALA A 843 47.40 -12.84 -25.53
CA ALA A 843 46.08 -12.21 -25.55
C ALA A 843 46.09 -10.82 -24.92
N ALA A 844 46.76 -10.65 -23.77
CA ALA A 844 46.95 -9.36 -23.12
C ALA A 844 47.71 -8.37 -24.03
N GLU A 845 48.80 -8.81 -24.67
CA GLU A 845 49.59 -7.97 -25.58
C GLU A 845 48.77 -7.50 -26.78
N MET A 846 48.00 -8.40 -27.41
CA MET A 846 47.14 -8.03 -28.55
C MET A 846 46.04 -7.05 -28.14
N HIS A 847 45.42 -7.24 -26.98
CA HIS A 847 44.39 -6.34 -26.46
C HIS A 847 44.93 -4.93 -26.19
N LEU A 848 46.04 -4.83 -25.45
CA LEU A 848 46.67 -3.55 -25.12
C LEU A 848 47.19 -2.80 -26.35
N LYS A 849 47.81 -3.51 -27.31
CA LYS A 849 48.23 -2.90 -28.60
C LYS A 849 47.06 -2.29 -29.36
N ASN A 850 45.91 -2.97 -29.35
CA ASN A 850 44.73 -2.49 -30.04
C ASN A 850 44.16 -1.23 -29.35
N ILE A 851 44.18 -1.18 -28.02
CA ILE A 851 43.77 0.01 -27.26
C ILE A 851 44.68 1.20 -27.58
N VAL A 852 46.00 1.03 -27.50
CA VAL A 852 46.96 2.11 -27.78
C VAL A 852 46.77 2.68 -29.18
N LYS A 853 46.47 1.82 -30.18
CA LYS A 853 46.21 2.25 -31.56
C LYS A 853 44.90 3.03 -31.72
N GLN A 854 43.87 2.67 -30.97
CA GLN A 854 42.54 3.28 -31.11
C GLN A 854 42.35 4.51 -30.20
N ALA A 855 43.14 4.61 -29.12
CA ALA A 855 43.02 5.64 -28.08
C ALA A 855 43.97 6.84 -28.27
N GLU A 856 44.50 7.08 -29.47
CA GLU A 856 45.45 8.19 -29.75
C GLU A 856 44.89 9.57 -29.33
N SER A 857 43.57 9.74 -29.41
CA SER A 857 42.85 10.95 -28.98
C SER A 857 42.86 11.21 -27.46
N PHE A 858 43.35 10.27 -26.65
CA PHE A 858 43.43 10.35 -25.19
C PHE A 858 44.87 10.29 -24.68
N SER A 859 45.87 10.56 -25.53
CA SER A 859 47.30 10.50 -25.17
C SER A 859 47.69 11.35 -23.96
N ASP A 860 46.89 12.37 -23.64
CA ASP A 860 47.04 13.31 -22.54
C ASP A 860 46.50 12.80 -21.20
N THR A 861 45.77 11.68 -21.14
CA THR A 861 45.22 11.14 -19.88
C THR A 861 46.21 10.21 -19.17
N GLU A 862 46.11 10.13 -17.83
CA GLU A 862 46.96 9.24 -17.02
C GLU A 862 46.67 7.77 -17.33
N GLU A 863 45.41 7.43 -17.54
CA GLU A 863 44.99 6.05 -17.80
C GLU A 863 45.54 5.50 -19.13
N PHE A 864 45.76 6.36 -20.14
CA PHE A 864 46.42 5.96 -21.38
C PHE A 864 47.90 5.62 -21.14
N LYS A 865 48.57 6.39 -20.28
CA LYS A 865 49.96 6.12 -19.88
C LYS A 865 50.07 4.81 -19.11
N ASP A 866 49.11 4.52 -18.23
CA ASP A 866 49.06 3.26 -17.47
C ASP A 866 48.89 2.05 -18.41
N VAL A 867 48.02 2.15 -19.41
CA VAL A 867 47.84 1.13 -20.45
C VAL A 867 49.13 0.91 -21.24
N GLN A 868 49.86 1.98 -21.56
CA GLN A 868 51.14 1.89 -22.26
C GLN A 868 52.24 1.28 -21.39
N ALA A 869 52.28 1.61 -20.10
CA ALA A 869 53.20 1.02 -19.12
C ALA A 869 52.94 -0.49 -18.94
N CYS A 870 51.68 -0.88 -18.79
CA CYS A 870 51.27 -2.29 -18.70
C CYS A 870 51.65 -3.08 -19.97
N LEU A 871 51.54 -2.47 -21.16
CA LEU A 871 51.99 -3.11 -22.41
C LEU A 871 53.50 -3.37 -22.43
N VAL A 872 54.31 -2.47 -21.88
CA VAL A 872 55.76 -2.68 -21.74
C VAL A 872 56.04 -3.82 -20.77
N GLU A 873 55.34 -3.87 -19.64
CA GLU A 873 55.50 -4.94 -18.65
C GLU A 873 55.16 -6.32 -19.22
N VAL A 874 54.03 -6.44 -19.95
CA VAL A 874 53.62 -7.68 -20.61
C VAL A 874 54.66 -8.14 -21.65
N LYS A 875 55.25 -7.22 -22.42
CA LYS A 875 56.32 -7.53 -23.37
C LYS A 875 57.59 -8.01 -22.66
N MET A 876 58.01 -7.36 -21.58
CA MET A 876 59.16 -7.79 -20.79
C MET A 876 58.96 -9.20 -20.22
N LYS A 877 57.76 -9.54 -19.74
CA LYS A 877 57.42 -10.90 -19.27
C LYS A 877 57.38 -11.94 -20.39
N LEU A 878 57.01 -11.55 -21.62
CA LEU A 878 57.08 -12.42 -22.80
C LEU A 878 58.52 -12.68 -23.24
N GLU A 879 59.41 -11.69 -23.10
CA GLU A 879 60.83 -11.76 -23.43
C GLU A 879 61.64 -12.50 -22.35
N SER A 880 61.34 -12.33 -21.06
CA SER A 880 62.08 -12.99 -19.96
C SER A 880 61.91 -14.52 -19.93
N LYS A 881 60.75 -15.05 -20.38
CA LYS A 881 60.52 -16.50 -20.59
C LYS A 881 61.09 -17.02 -21.93
N SER A 882 61.88 -16.22 -22.66
CA SER A 882 62.52 -16.61 -23.92
C SER A 882 64.01 -16.96 -23.80
N LEU A 883 64.57 -16.98 -22.58
CA LEU A 883 65.91 -17.50 -22.32
C LEU A 883 65.86 -18.97 -21.84
N PRO A 884 66.13 -19.95 -22.73
CA PRO A 884 66.55 -21.27 -22.31
C PRO A 884 68.08 -21.28 -22.14
N THR A 885 68.53 -21.72 -20.97
CA THR A 885 69.70 -22.59 -20.84
C THR A 885 69.35 -23.70 -19.86
#